data_AF-A0A3A9IIZ2-F1
#
_entry.id   AF-A0A3A9IIZ2-F1
#
_cell.length_a   1.000
_cell.length_b   1.000
_cell.length_c   1.000
_cell.angle_alpha   90.00
_cell.angle_beta   90.00
_cell.angle_gamma   90.00
#
_symmetry.space_group_name_H-M   'P 1'
#
loop_
_entity.id
_entity.type
_entity.pdbx_description
1 polymer ?
#
loop_
_entity_poly.entity_id
_entity_poly.type
_entity_poly.pdbx_seq_one_letter_code
_entity_poly.pdbx_strand_id
1 'polypeptide(L)'
;MFRTTKPLLLLLCCTTLLACKAELGSPDQAGNNTSNNGGSGSNQQPTTPDSGSGNNPGTAGSTASGGSASSSSGGSSGSGSGTTAPDQSGQPTTETTQPAPPTSLDLAGALPLTHEQGGQFDIQLCADKVCVTQSAQADGSFGFKLKLSQWPQDKALRLVASHRQNSALSLSSELPTLTQLLQQDQNGDGIITEQESPRLHLSPMPLAYQSIMAALQKQEGKQDVSSQLFSDPHLNHRFARDLTALLQLTLNGDMPNPAQQLGELATALVSQQQSNPTSTLLEHLTTLATSQGTTLPDDAEARLNDALAAMEKLDTRTATYQLLTTFYPQRKLTLLGQFPSRLSEASVSVEIGAKPNHDGLNAHYFKPERPIRPQRLAVMAQSGRMQESLPIKQGNQYSITLTLADLNNSFARCKPGSSETSDDLMEDTLTLVVQDAKSEVELRSVLGSFCELVKRDENRDGMLGANEYPRLNVGYTTTAQWALLLKSTLNPGMGSAMTGWQAWTLDELIQKFNTLPRHQLEMLAAMIALQAEGELWNQPVNLIEGSAFHLQLLSWLEMNMTNEYALYGRNNFIPDIFKLQSAIGDNSGLGPLFNTSTDKNISHLLKDAAAFIRNSETDAPLYPGNSTPGSWITLYPNSPIAPVCQQEVLSDQVIGLAILGQGKERNGNHWVTLGWLPQEGVSRYQIGWGETPFTRMDKAGQLRSSEQTRITLSGLQPYRNYQIRVMSEGGTISAPLSYRAGQLHVADTRITHSMGLDDGKRGRDLDSRCDPLSGQAVNSNLDGVLGARYIKLDNRGEPLPRQDLSYKQMPFACVADALSGLVWETKVQHKDGESSLHDDKSLFAYDDIQSNNAFNGSCYDPQSGALASDRSRCNLKRQISQVNQSKLCGLSNWRAPSQQEFYGIMTLTRDNPIALDTRYFPLYSGLQYTYGKWQELEGIFYGFWTSDVMPVSRTNSTWAKDDGGPDAYEVRPDTQLRGSVARQYQPHYVMLVSDGFKVTGE
;
A
#
# COMPACT_ATOMS: atom_id res chain seq x y z
N MET A 1 10.77 8.39 24.56
CA MET A 1 11.91 7.58 24.08
C MET A 1 12.20 6.51 25.12
N PHE A 2 12.18 5.23 24.76
CA PHE A 2 13.14 4.22 25.27
C PHE A 2 12.97 2.93 24.46
N ARG A 3 14.05 2.50 23.77
CA ARG A 3 14.22 1.11 23.31
C ARG A 3 14.90 0.34 24.44
N THR A 4 14.48 -0.90 24.71
CA THR A 4 15.36 -1.90 25.35
C THR A 4 15.12 -3.30 24.77
N THR A 5 15.94 -3.65 23.78
CA THR A 5 16.16 -5.03 23.35
C THR A 5 16.88 -5.84 24.45
N LYS A 6 16.48 -7.10 24.65
CA LYS A 6 17.25 -8.08 25.47
C LYS A 6 18.10 -9.00 24.58
N PRO A 7 19.40 -9.15 24.86
CA PRO A 7 20.19 -10.30 24.42
C PRO A 7 20.53 -11.24 25.61
N LEU A 8 20.81 -12.51 25.32
CA LEU A 8 21.45 -13.44 26.27
C LEU A 8 22.63 -14.16 25.59
N LEU A 9 23.77 -14.25 26.29
CA LEU A 9 25.01 -14.86 25.79
C LEU A 9 25.03 -16.40 25.97
N LEU A 10 25.80 -17.10 25.13
CA LEU A 10 26.76 -18.10 25.64
C LEU A 10 27.94 -18.43 24.68
N LEU A 11 29.14 -18.02 25.12
CA LEU A 11 30.52 -18.53 24.89
C LEU A 11 31.06 -19.04 23.52
N LEU A 12 32.03 -18.25 23.01
CA LEU A 12 33.46 -18.59 22.75
C LEU A 12 33.89 -19.76 21.83
N CYS A 13 34.63 -19.43 20.75
CA CYS A 13 36.07 -19.79 20.67
C CYS A 13 36.89 -19.01 19.59
N CYS A 14 38.02 -18.44 20.03
CA CYS A 14 39.30 -18.19 19.31
C CYS A 14 39.43 -17.38 17.98
N THR A 15 40.18 -16.26 18.11
CA THR A 15 41.40 -15.83 17.34
C THR A 15 41.28 -15.32 15.89
N THR A 16 41.95 -14.24 15.42
CA THR A 16 43.06 -13.38 15.96
C THR A 16 43.16 -12.03 15.20
N LEU A 17 43.50 -10.93 15.92
CA LEU A 17 44.51 -9.85 15.62
C LEU A 17 44.60 -9.20 14.19
N LEU A 18 44.86 -7.91 13.93
CA LEU A 18 45.21 -6.64 14.64
C LEU A 18 44.63 -5.48 13.78
N ALA A 19 44.00 -4.40 14.26
CA ALA A 19 44.42 -3.32 15.16
C ALA A 19 45.25 -2.17 14.54
N CYS A 20 44.62 -0.99 14.37
CA CYS A 20 45.05 0.36 14.81
C CYS A 20 43.94 1.38 14.41
N LYS A 21 43.32 2.17 15.32
CA LYS A 21 43.83 3.36 16.04
C LYS A 21 44.26 4.52 15.10
N ALA A 22 43.87 5.77 15.32
CA ALA A 22 43.02 6.38 16.36
C ALA A 22 42.60 7.83 15.97
N GLU A 23 41.59 8.39 16.67
CA GLU A 23 41.48 9.83 17.09
C GLU A 23 41.48 10.94 16.00
N LEU A 24 40.94 12.16 16.16
CA LEU A 24 40.10 12.87 17.15
C LEU A 24 39.56 14.16 16.48
N GLY A 25 38.51 14.80 17.02
CA GLY A 25 38.32 16.26 16.87
C GLY A 25 37.04 16.78 16.18
N SER A 26 36.08 17.21 16.99
CA SER A 26 35.17 18.34 16.72
C SER A 26 35.84 19.65 17.22
N PRO A 27 35.20 20.85 17.26
CA PRO A 27 33.91 21.31 16.72
C PRO A 27 33.97 22.72 16.03
N ASP A 28 32.79 23.33 15.78
CA ASP A 28 32.34 24.61 16.37
C ASP A 28 31.98 25.88 15.52
N GLN A 29 30.96 26.58 16.04
CA GLN A 29 30.64 28.04 15.98
C GLN A 29 29.94 28.73 14.75
N ALA A 30 28.62 28.94 14.92
CA ALA A 30 27.91 30.24 15.08
C ALA A 30 27.81 31.33 13.97
N GLY A 31 26.61 31.94 13.83
CA GLY A 31 26.35 33.21 13.11
C GLY A 31 24.85 33.56 12.97
N ASN A 32 24.44 34.80 13.27
CA ASN A 32 23.03 35.18 13.58
C ASN A 32 22.42 36.28 12.65
N ASN A 33 21.09 36.42 12.69
CA ASN A 33 20.27 37.66 12.56
C ASN A 33 19.59 38.20 11.24
N THR A 34 18.24 38.30 11.33
CA THR A 34 17.30 39.45 11.10
C THR A 34 16.69 39.87 9.73
N SER A 35 15.40 39.51 9.55
CA SER A 35 14.18 40.34 9.28
C SER A 35 14.03 41.27 8.04
N ASN A 36 12.96 41.07 7.23
CA ASN A 36 11.62 41.75 7.29
C ASN A 36 10.88 41.95 5.92
N ASN A 37 9.61 41.50 5.89
CA ASN A 37 8.42 41.96 5.12
C ASN A 37 8.39 42.11 3.58
N GLY A 38 7.40 41.42 2.96
CA GLY A 38 6.55 42.02 1.92
C GLY A 38 5.92 41.11 0.83
N GLY A 39 4.67 40.67 1.04
CA GLY A 39 3.70 40.51 -0.07
C GLY A 39 3.34 39.10 -0.60
N SER A 40 2.05 38.77 -0.45
CA SER A 40 1.23 37.85 -1.27
C SER A 40 1.67 36.40 -1.57
N GLY A 41 0.85 35.45 -1.09
CA GLY A 41 0.22 34.47 -2.00
C GLY A 41 0.59 32.99 -1.86
N SER A 42 -0.46 32.17 -1.69
CA SER A 42 -0.57 30.73 -2.02
C SER A 42 0.37 29.70 -1.36
N ASN A 43 -0.22 28.99 -0.39
CA ASN A 43 -0.36 27.53 -0.29
C ASN A 43 0.82 26.56 -0.51
N GLN A 44 1.05 25.79 0.56
CA GLN A 44 1.13 24.31 0.57
C GLN A 44 2.14 23.62 -0.35
N GLN A 45 3.32 23.41 0.21
CA GLN A 45 4.01 22.12 0.11
C GLN A 45 3.16 21.02 0.80
N PRO A 46 3.14 19.80 0.24
CA PRO A 46 3.25 18.63 1.10
C PRO A 46 4.17 17.52 0.53
N THR A 47 5.27 17.25 1.24
CA THR A 47 5.66 15.90 1.74
C THR A 47 5.16 14.65 0.97
N THR A 48 6.03 13.86 0.28
CA THR A 48 5.74 12.50 -0.29
C THR A 48 6.35 11.36 0.52
N PRO A 49 5.74 10.18 0.60
CA PRO A 49 6.20 9.13 1.49
C PRO A 49 6.77 7.88 0.76
N ASP A 50 7.23 6.92 1.58
CA ASP A 50 7.88 5.59 1.36
C ASP A 50 7.08 4.48 0.67
N SER A 51 7.83 3.51 0.13
CA SER A 51 7.51 2.08 0.10
C SER A 51 6.14 1.64 -0.48
N GLY A 52 5.88 0.36 -0.75
CA GLY A 52 6.75 -0.80 -0.69
C GLY A 52 6.00 -2.06 -1.10
N SER A 53 6.75 -3.12 -1.37
CA SER A 53 6.28 -4.45 -1.78
C SER A 53 5.59 -4.55 -3.17
N GLY A 54 5.61 -5.73 -3.81
CA GLY A 54 6.51 -6.84 -3.54
C GLY A 54 6.07 -8.18 -4.12
N ASN A 55 7.01 -8.84 -4.79
CA ASN A 55 6.97 -10.25 -5.20
C ASN A 55 5.95 -10.66 -6.28
N ASN A 56 6.26 -11.82 -6.87
CA ASN A 56 5.44 -12.59 -7.80
C ASN A 56 5.60 -14.09 -7.43
N PRO A 57 4.69 -15.01 -7.81
CA PRO A 57 4.55 -16.31 -7.12
C PRO A 57 5.00 -17.57 -7.91
N GLY A 58 5.19 -18.68 -7.17
CA GLY A 58 4.38 -19.91 -7.37
C GLY A 58 4.80 -21.06 -8.33
N THR A 59 5.25 -22.19 -7.75
CA THR A 59 4.88 -23.61 -8.09
C THR A 59 5.23 -24.22 -9.49
N ALA A 60 5.40 -25.55 -9.71
CA ALA A 60 5.37 -26.82 -8.92
C ALA A 60 6.23 -27.93 -9.60
N GLY A 61 6.44 -29.12 -8.98
CA GLY A 61 6.77 -30.36 -9.73
C GLY A 61 7.60 -31.49 -9.07
N SER A 62 6.95 -32.43 -8.37
CA SER A 62 7.26 -33.89 -8.18
C SER A 62 8.68 -34.50 -8.36
N THR A 63 9.17 -35.32 -7.40
CA THR A 63 9.23 -36.81 -7.46
C THR A 63 10.02 -37.54 -6.32
N ALA A 64 9.47 -38.69 -5.89
CA ALA A 64 10.11 -39.98 -5.54
C ALA A 64 11.22 -40.18 -4.44
N SER A 65 10.80 -40.91 -3.40
CA SER A 65 11.37 -42.20 -2.90
C SER A 65 12.62 -42.31 -1.98
N GLY A 66 12.41 -42.99 -0.84
CA GLY A 66 13.38 -43.84 -0.12
C GLY A 66 14.22 -43.18 0.99
N GLY A 67 14.29 -43.70 2.23
CA GLY A 67 13.58 -44.80 2.88
C GLY A 67 14.27 -45.28 4.18
N SER A 68 13.51 -45.94 5.08
CA SER A 68 14.00 -46.82 6.17
C SER A 68 14.82 -46.20 7.33
N ALA A 69 14.79 -46.71 8.57
CA ALA A 69 13.87 -47.63 9.28
C ALA A 69 14.23 -47.68 10.79
N SER A 70 13.35 -48.25 11.63
CA SER A 70 13.66 -49.00 12.89
C SER A 70 14.31 -48.25 14.08
N SER A 71 14.09 -48.58 15.36
CA SER A 71 13.18 -49.55 16.03
C SER A 71 13.27 -49.41 17.57
N SER A 72 12.30 -49.99 18.31
CA SER A 72 12.38 -50.43 19.74
C SER A 72 12.63 -49.34 20.81
N SER A 73 12.26 -49.44 22.08
CA SER A 73 11.53 -50.40 22.97
C SER A 73 11.09 -49.58 24.21
N GLY A 74 10.17 -49.93 25.13
CA GLY A 74 9.40 -51.14 25.43
C GLY A 74 9.05 -51.19 26.94
N GLY A 75 7.76 -51.33 27.30
CA GLY A 75 7.28 -51.81 28.61
C GLY A 75 7.12 -50.79 29.77
N SER A 76 6.26 -51.03 30.77
CA SER A 76 5.21 -52.06 30.93
C SER A 76 4.26 -51.76 32.13
N SER A 77 3.06 -52.38 32.13
CA SER A 77 2.08 -52.56 33.25
C SER A 77 1.49 -51.30 33.92
N GLY A 78 0.23 -51.25 34.37
CA GLY A 78 -0.92 -52.19 34.46
C GLY A 78 -1.96 -51.54 35.40
N SER A 79 -3.25 -51.84 35.47
CA SER A 79 -4.15 -52.89 34.94
C SER A 79 -5.60 -52.34 34.97
N GLY A 80 -6.62 -52.87 34.31
CA GLY A 80 -6.69 -53.97 33.35
C GLY A 80 -8.15 -54.46 33.17
N SER A 81 -8.41 -55.13 32.03
CA SER A 81 -9.59 -55.97 31.72
C SER A 81 -11.00 -55.33 31.72
N GLY A 82 -11.81 -55.44 30.66
CA GLY A 82 -11.57 -56.03 29.34
C GLY A 82 -12.87 -56.42 28.61
N THR A 83 -12.78 -56.65 27.29
CA THR A 83 -13.73 -57.41 26.41
C THR A 83 -15.20 -56.94 26.33
N THR A 84 -15.89 -56.83 25.19
CA THR A 84 -15.62 -57.24 23.78
C THR A 84 -16.56 -56.42 22.86
N ALA A 85 -16.21 -56.27 21.58
CA ALA A 85 -17.07 -55.66 20.55
C ALA A 85 -17.96 -56.72 19.85
N PRO A 86 -18.74 -56.42 18.78
CA PRO A 86 -19.37 -55.16 18.35
C PRO A 86 -20.90 -55.32 18.12
N ASP A 87 -21.69 -54.23 18.06
CA ASP A 87 -22.88 -54.20 17.17
C ASP A 87 -23.36 -52.80 16.77
N GLN A 88 -24.20 -52.76 15.73
CA GLN A 88 -24.68 -51.60 14.99
C GLN A 88 -25.87 -50.89 15.67
N SER A 89 -25.91 -49.55 15.65
CA SER A 89 -27.10 -48.76 15.23
C SER A 89 -26.94 -47.25 15.47
N GLY A 90 -27.51 -46.45 14.56
CA GLY A 90 -28.29 -45.27 14.96
C GLY A 90 -27.61 -43.91 15.17
N GLN A 91 -27.50 -43.15 14.07
CA GLN A 91 -27.69 -41.68 13.98
C GLN A 91 -26.70 -40.69 14.67
N PRO A 92 -26.61 -39.45 14.15
CA PRO A 92 -25.63 -38.47 14.60
C PRO A 92 -26.14 -37.64 15.79
N THR A 93 -25.37 -37.59 16.87
CA THR A 93 -25.48 -36.53 17.88
C THR A 93 -24.48 -35.43 17.56
N THR A 94 -24.99 -34.29 17.10
CA THR A 94 -24.27 -33.03 17.10
C THR A 94 -23.97 -32.59 18.53
N GLU A 95 -22.79 -32.93 19.04
CA GLU A 95 -22.21 -32.22 20.18
C GLU A 95 -21.30 -31.12 19.67
N THR A 96 -21.78 -29.89 19.83
CA THR A 96 -20.97 -28.68 19.74
C THR A 96 -19.86 -28.74 20.79
N THR A 97 -18.61 -28.95 20.36
CA THR A 97 -17.44 -28.77 21.23
C THR A 97 -17.27 -27.28 21.54
N GLN A 98 -18.06 -26.79 22.48
CA GLN A 98 -17.89 -25.47 23.08
C GLN A 98 -16.47 -25.44 23.68
N PRO A 99 -15.65 -24.40 23.39
CA PRO A 99 -14.28 -24.35 23.91
C PRO A 99 -14.31 -24.45 25.43
N ALA A 100 -13.43 -25.27 25.98
CA ALA A 100 -13.37 -25.52 27.42
C ALA A 100 -13.28 -24.18 28.19
N PRO A 101 -14.05 -23.99 29.27
CA PRO A 101 -14.04 -22.75 30.01
C PRO A 101 -12.63 -22.46 30.52
N PRO A 102 -12.17 -21.20 30.49
CA PRO A 102 -10.85 -20.84 30.98
C PRO A 102 -10.68 -21.27 32.44
N THR A 103 -9.51 -21.81 32.78
CA THR A 103 -9.21 -22.35 34.12
C THR A 103 -8.47 -21.34 35.00
N SER A 104 -7.90 -20.31 34.39
CA SER A 104 -7.20 -19.20 35.02
C SER A 104 -7.48 -17.89 34.28
N LEU A 105 -7.26 -16.78 34.97
CA LEU A 105 -7.30 -15.43 34.45
C LEU A 105 -6.14 -14.64 35.06
N ASP A 106 -5.32 -14.00 34.23
CA ASP A 106 -4.29 -13.09 34.70
C ASP A 106 -4.82 -11.65 34.62
N LEU A 107 -4.54 -10.83 35.65
CA LEU A 107 -4.85 -9.41 35.68
C LEU A 107 -3.54 -8.61 35.77
N ALA A 108 -3.41 -7.52 35.02
CA ALA A 108 -2.26 -6.62 35.06
C ALA A 108 -2.71 -5.15 35.13
N GLY A 109 -2.09 -4.36 36.01
CA GLY A 109 -2.42 -2.95 36.19
C GLY A 109 -1.23 -2.14 36.73
N ALA A 110 -1.40 -0.83 36.85
CA ALA A 110 -0.38 0.07 37.33
C ALA A 110 -0.91 1.12 38.32
N LEU A 111 0.03 1.70 39.08
CA LEU A 111 -0.15 2.90 39.87
C LEU A 111 0.54 4.08 39.15
N PRO A 112 -0.11 5.25 39.00
CA PRO A 112 0.49 6.44 38.41
C PRO A 112 1.39 7.14 39.44
N LEU A 113 2.53 6.53 39.75
CA LEU A 113 3.52 7.05 40.69
C LEU A 113 4.82 7.39 39.97
N THR A 114 5.70 8.16 40.61
CA THR A 114 7.06 8.32 40.08
C THR A 114 7.81 6.99 40.15
N HIS A 115 8.62 6.69 39.12
CA HIS A 115 9.50 5.51 39.16
C HIS A 115 10.34 5.55 40.45
N GLU A 116 10.49 4.38 41.10
CA GLU A 116 11.05 4.12 42.44
C GLU A 116 10.04 4.16 43.61
N GLN A 117 8.93 4.91 43.54
CA GLN A 117 7.93 4.94 44.63
C GLN A 117 6.97 3.72 44.64
N GLY A 118 6.73 3.08 43.48
CA GLY A 118 5.76 1.99 43.35
C GLY A 118 5.99 0.81 44.31
N GLY A 119 7.25 0.46 44.57
CA GLY A 119 7.64 -0.66 45.43
C GLY A 119 7.29 -0.50 46.92
N GLN A 120 6.76 0.66 47.31
CA GLN A 120 6.32 1.00 48.67
C GLN A 120 4.84 0.64 48.93
N PHE A 121 4.11 0.21 47.89
CA PHE A 121 2.69 -0.17 47.97
C PHE A 121 2.49 -1.69 47.92
N ASP A 122 1.57 -2.17 48.74
CA ASP A 122 1.01 -3.52 48.65
C ASP A 122 -0.42 -3.46 48.13
N ILE A 123 -0.72 -4.33 47.16
CA ILE A 123 -1.97 -4.35 46.40
C ILE A 123 -2.78 -5.56 46.82
N GLN A 124 -3.96 -5.33 47.37
CA GLN A 124 -4.89 -6.37 47.79
C GLN A 124 -6.06 -6.43 46.82
N LEU A 125 -6.27 -7.60 46.22
CA LEU A 125 -7.45 -7.93 45.43
C LEU A 125 -8.36 -8.84 46.27
N CYS A 126 -9.64 -8.48 46.40
CA CYS A 126 -10.64 -9.25 47.14
C CYS A 126 -11.92 -9.47 46.33
N ALA A 127 -12.58 -10.60 46.51
CA ALA A 127 -13.98 -10.85 46.12
C ALA A 127 -14.70 -11.56 47.28
N ASP A 128 -15.71 -10.89 47.85
CA ASP A 128 -16.36 -11.29 49.11
C ASP A 128 -15.33 -11.60 50.21
N LYS A 129 -15.11 -12.87 50.55
CA LYS A 129 -14.17 -13.32 51.60
C LYS A 129 -12.83 -13.83 51.07
N VAL A 130 -12.66 -13.95 49.76
CA VAL A 130 -11.42 -14.40 49.13
C VAL A 130 -10.57 -13.17 48.85
N CYS A 131 -9.34 -13.12 49.39
CA CYS A 131 -8.40 -12.03 49.16
C CYS A 131 -6.99 -12.56 48.88
N VAL A 132 -6.27 -11.89 47.98
CA VAL A 132 -4.85 -12.10 47.70
C VAL A 132 -4.15 -10.75 47.71
N THR A 133 -2.97 -10.70 48.32
CA THR A 133 -2.13 -9.49 48.38
C THR A 133 -0.82 -9.73 47.65
N GLN A 134 -0.40 -8.77 46.84
CA GLN A 134 0.86 -8.79 46.11
C GLN A 134 1.49 -7.39 46.11
N SER A 135 2.80 -7.31 46.29
CA SER A 135 3.54 -6.05 46.25
C SER A 135 3.65 -5.52 44.82
N ALA A 136 3.50 -4.20 44.64
CA ALA A 136 3.79 -3.57 43.36
C ALA A 136 5.31 -3.52 43.09
N GLN A 137 5.66 -3.44 41.80
CA GLN A 137 7.04 -3.26 41.34
C GLN A 137 7.49 -1.80 41.52
N ALA A 138 8.79 -1.55 41.37
CA ALA A 138 9.37 -0.21 41.52
C ALA A 138 8.84 0.83 40.52
N ASP A 139 8.32 0.38 39.37
CA ASP A 139 7.65 1.20 38.35
C ASP A 139 6.13 1.34 38.58
N GLY A 140 5.59 0.83 39.69
CA GLY A 140 4.16 0.87 40.00
C GLY A 140 3.34 -0.23 39.35
N SER A 141 3.92 -1.09 38.51
CA SER A 141 3.19 -2.21 37.89
C SER A 141 2.90 -3.34 38.87
N PHE A 142 1.77 -4.01 38.71
CA PHE A 142 1.40 -5.21 39.47
C PHE A 142 0.59 -6.17 38.61
N GLY A 143 0.49 -7.43 39.04
CA GLY A 143 -0.39 -8.39 38.39
C GLY A 143 -0.71 -9.59 39.28
N PHE A 144 -1.89 -10.18 39.04
CA PHE A 144 -2.42 -11.31 39.79
C PHE A 144 -2.70 -12.48 38.85
N LYS A 145 -2.36 -13.71 39.26
CA LYS A 145 -2.76 -14.93 38.56
C LYS A 145 -3.89 -15.62 39.30
N LEU A 146 -5.10 -15.55 38.77
CA LEU A 146 -6.32 -16.03 39.43
C LEU A 146 -6.71 -17.40 38.88
N LYS A 147 -6.70 -18.43 39.72
CA LYS A 147 -7.31 -19.72 39.37
C LYS A 147 -8.82 -19.61 39.55
N LEU A 148 -9.59 -19.63 38.47
CA LEU A 148 -11.02 -19.31 38.48
C LEU A 148 -11.84 -20.24 39.40
N SER A 149 -11.40 -21.50 39.56
CA SER A 149 -12.03 -22.45 40.49
C SER A 149 -11.89 -22.11 41.98
N GLN A 150 -11.14 -21.07 42.35
CA GLN A 150 -10.88 -20.65 43.73
C GLN A 150 -11.55 -19.32 44.10
N TRP A 151 -12.23 -18.67 43.14
CA TRP A 151 -12.82 -17.34 43.31
C TRP A 151 -14.31 -17.32 42.96
N PRO A 152 -15.13 -16.52 43.65
CA PRO A 152 -16.54 -16.37 43.34
C PRO A 152 -16.73 -15.63 42.01
N GLN A 153 -17.51 -16.22 41.10
CA GLN A 153 -17.64 -15.73 39.72
C GLN A 153 -18.66 -14.59 39.54
N ASP A 154 -19.55 -14.40 40.52
CA ASP A 154 -20.69 -13.49 40.53
C ASP A 154 -20.49 -12.26 41.44
N LYS A 155 -19.35 -12.16 42.14
CA LYS A 155 -19.04 -11.05 43.05
C LYS A 155 -18.11 -10.04 42.39
N ALA A 156 -18.39 -8.76 42.60
CA ALA A 156 -17.51 -7.68 42.19
C ALA A 156 -16.15 -7.80 42.90
N LEU A 157 -15.10 -7.42 42.21
CA LEU A 157 -13.73 -7.46 42.70
C LEU A 157 -13.38 -6.08 43.29
N ARG A 158 -12.79 -6.06 44.48
CA ARG A 158 -12.29 -4.84 45.11
C ARG A 158 -10.77 -4.87 45.10
N LEU A 159 -10.18 -3.84 44.50
CA LEU A 159 -8.73 -3.66 44.40
C LEU A 159 -8.33 -2.50 45.30
N VAL A 160 -7.38 -2.72 46.22
CA VAL A 160 -6.93 -1.71 47.20
C VAL A 160 -5.41 -1.66 47.20
N ALA A 161 -4.82 -0.48 46.94
CA ALA A 161 -3.41 -0.22 47.20
C ALA A 161 -3.25 0.45 48.56
N SER A 162 -2.29 -0.01 49.36
CA SER A 162 -1.94 0.60 50.65
C SER A 162 -0.43 0.82 50.76
N HIS A 163 -0.02 2.02 51.13
CA HIS A 163 1.39 2.35 51.34
C HIS A 163 1.91 1.77 52.66
N ARG A 164 3.01 1.00 52.63
CA ARG A 164 3.51 0.21 53.77
C ARG A 164 3.83 1.00 55.03
N GLN A 165 4.25 2.26 54.88
CA GLN A 165 4.64 3.12 56.00
C GLN A 165 3.63 4.23 56.31
N ASN A 166 2.55 4.34 55.53
CA ASN A 166 1.55 5.39 55.69
C ASN A 166 0.17 4.90 55.22
N SER A 167 -0.56 4.22 56.12
CA SER A 167 -1.89 3.66 55.84
C SER A 167 -2.94 4.70 55.42
N ALA A 168 -2.68 5.99 55.63
CA ALA A 168 -3.52 7.09 55.18
C ALA A 168 -3.42 7.36 53.66
N LEU A 169 -2.36 6.89 53.02
CA LEU A 169 -2.21 6.83 51.56
C LEU A 169 -2.70 5.45 51.07
N SER A 170 -4.01 5.36 50.84
CA SER A 170 -4.62 4.21 50.20
C SER A 170 -5.51 4.64 49.02
N LEU A 171 -5.53 3.80 47.99
CA LEU A 171 -6.42 3.94 46.84
C LEU A 171 -7.28 2.70 46.73
N SER A 172 -8.51 2.84 46.26
CA SER A 172 -9.35 1.70 45.95
C SER A 172 -10.11 1.88 44.65
N SER A 173 -10.20 0.79 43.89
CA SER A 173 -11.01 0.68 42.68
C SER A 173 -11.93 -0.53 42.78
N GLU A 174 -13.13 -0.41 42.22
CA GLU A 174 -14.04 -1.53 42.05
C GLU A 174 -13.97 -2.01 40.60
N LEU A 175 -13.75 -3.31 40.48
CA LEU A 175 -13.67 -4.07 39.23
C LEU A 175 -14.96 -4.87 39.04
N PRO A 176 -15.36 -5.16 37.79
CA PRO A 176 -16.48 -6.06 37.48
C PRO A 176 -16.34 -7.46 38.11
N THR A 177 -17.38 -8.27 37.99
CA THR A 177 -17.29 -9.69 38.37
C THR A 177 -16.29 -10.43 37.48
N LEU A 178 -15.74 -11.56 37.94
CA LEU A 178 -14.84 -12.38 37.10
C LEU A 178 -15.51 -12.81 35.79
N THR A 179 -16.81 -13.10 35.81
CA THR A 179 -17.58 -13.41 34.59
C THR A 179 -17.58 -12.25 33.59
N GLN A 180 -17.70 -11.01 34.07
CA GLN A 180 -17.69 -9.80 33.22
C GLN A 180 -16.26 -9.44 32.76
N LEU A 181 -15.26 -9.64 33.61
CA LEU A 181 -13.86 -9.49 33.23
C LEU A 181 -13.48 -10.45 32.08
N LEU A 182 -13.90 -11.72 32.15
CA LEU A 182 -13.73 -12.71 31.06
C LEU A 182 -14.51 -12.39 29.75
N GLN A 183 -15.27 -11.29 29.74
CA GLN A 183 -15.91 -10.70 28.56
C GLN A 183 -15.21 -9.42 28.07
N GLN A 184 -14.28 -8.86 28.85
CA GLN A 184 -13.49 -7.67 28.54
C GLN A 184 -12.11 -7.97 27.92
N ASP A 185 -11.64 -9.22 27.99
CA ASP A 185 -10.49 -9.74 27.23
C ASP A 185 -10.76 -9.57 25.72
N GLN A 186 -10.13 -8.56 25.11
CA GLN A 186 -10.42 -8.10 23.75
C GLN A 186 -9.59 -8.84 22.69
N ASN A 187 -8.38 -9.27 23.06
CA ASN A 187 -7.41 -9.89 22.17
C ASN A 187 -7.39 -11.44 22.29
N GLY A 188 -7.97 -11.99 23.36
CA GLY A 188 -8.07 -13.43 23.63
C GLY A 188 -6.80 -14.05 24.23
N ASP A 189 -5.86 -13.26 24.75
CA ASP A 189 -4.58 -13.76 25.30
C ASP A 189 -4.69 -14.28 26.76
N GLY A 190 -5.81 -13.99 27.44
CA GLY A 190 -6.09 -14.41 28.81
C GLY A 190 -5.49 -13.54 29.92
N ILE A 191 -4.92 -12.37 29.56
CA ILE A 191 -4.36 -11.37 30.46
C ILE A 191 -5.16 -10.06 30.31
N ILE A 192 -5.99 -9.72 31.30
CA ILE A 192 -6.71 -8.44 31.27
C ILE A 192 -5.81 -7.34 31.79
N THR A 193 -5.60 -6.34 30.93
CA THR A 193 -4.78 -5.16 31.20
C THR A 193 -5.61 -3.94 31.59
N GLU A 194 -4.95 -2.87 32.05
CA GLU A 194 -5.58 -1.55 32.23
C GLU A 194 -6.08 -0.92 30.92
N GLN A 195 -5.74 -1.45 29.74
CA GLN A 195 -6.34 -1.01 28.46
C GLN A 195 -7.74 -1.60 28.24
N GLU A 196 -7.98 -2.81 28.75
CA GLU A 196 -9.24 -3.54 28.59
C GLU A 196 -10.20 -3.32 29.76
N SER A 197 -9.64 -3.24 30.97
CA SER A 197 -10.36 -2.87 32.18
C SER A 197 -9.67 -1.67 32.84
N PRO A 198 -9.99 -0.43 32.44
CA PRO A 198 -9.32 0.79 32.94
C PRO A 198 -9.38 0.99 34.46
N ARG A 199 -10.27 0.28 35.15
CA ARG A 199 -10.35 0.23 36.62
C ARG A 199 -9.18 -0.51 37.28
N LEU A 200 -8.33 -1.21 36.51
CA LEU A 200 -7.02 -1.72 36.95
C LEU A 200 -5.96 -0.62 37.10
N HIS A 201 -6.19 0.56 36.52
CA HIS A 201 -5.34 1.74 36.73
C HIS A 201 -5.67 2.39 38.09
N LEU A 202 -4.85 2.12 39.11
CA LEU A 202 -5.08 2.57 40.48
C LEU A 202 -4.65 4.02 40.68
N SER A 203 -5.53 4.95 40.27
CA SER A 203 -5.37 6.40 40.47
C SER A 203 -6.29 6.96 41.57
N PRO A 204 -6.13 8.22 42.00
CA PRO A 204 -7.10 8.94 42.83
C PRO A 204 -8.42 9.30 42.12
N MET A 205 -8.54 9.05 40.81
CA MET A 205 -9.71 9.47 40.02
C MET A 205 -11.02 8.85 40.53
N PRO A 206 -11.12 7.53 40.82
CA PRO A 206 -12.34 6.96 41.39
C PRO A 206 -12.75 7.61 42.71
N LEU A 207 -11.78 8.01 43.54
CA LEU A 207 -12.04 8.68 44.81
C LEU A 207 -12.63 10.08 44.61
N ALA A 208 -12.05 10.89 43.71
CA ALA A 208 -12.58 12.21 43.38
C ALA A 208 -14.04 12.15 42.90
N TYR A 209 -14.33 11.26 41.94
CA TYR A 209 -15.68 11.05 41.44
C TYR A 209 -16.64 10.49 42.50
N GLN A 210 -16.20 9.56 43.35
CA GLN A 210 -17.01 9.02 44.45
C GLN A 210 -17.37 10.10 45.49
N SER A 211 -16.42 10.95 45.89
CA SER A 211 -16.69 12.06 46.83
C SER A 211 -17.68 13.07 46.25
N ILE A 212 -17.58 13.41 44.95
CA ILE A 212 -18.53 14.29 44.28
C ILE A 212 -19.93 13.64 44.19
N MET A 213 -20.00 12.38 43.77
CA MET A 213 -21.27 11.65 43.69
C MET A 213 -21.95 11.55 45.06
N ALA A 214 -21.22 11.27 46.14
CA ALA A 214 -21.77 11.25 47.49
C ALA A 214 -22.31 12.62 47.94
N ALA A 215 -21.65 13.71 47.55
CA ALA A 215 -22.10 15.07 47.84
C ALA A 215 -23.39 15.44 47.06
N LEU A 216 -23.48 15.06 45.79
CA LEU A 216 -24.68 15.19 44.96
C LEU A 216 -25.85 14.34 45.50
N GLN A 217 -25.61 13.08 45.87
CA GLN A 217 -26.62 12.20 46.48
C GLN A 217 -27.20 12.80 47.77
N LYS A 218 -26.34 13.39 48.62
CA LYS A 218 -26.74 14.07 49.86
C LYS A 218 -27.55 15.34 49.60
N GLN A 219 -27.25 16.08 48.53
CA GLN A 219 -27.95 17.30 48.12
C GLN A 219 -29.32 17.00 47.50
N GLU A 220 -29.39 16.00 46.61
CA GLU A 220 -30.59 15.65 45.83
C GLU A 220 -31.54 14.68 46.54
N GLY A 221 -31.07 13.96 47.56
CA GLY A 221 -31.83 12.90 48.24
C GLY A 221 -32.12 11.67 47.37
N LYS A 222 -31.34 11.46 46.30
CA LYS A 222 -31.48 10.38 45.31
C LYS A 222 -30.23 9.51 45.28
N GLN A 223 -30.39 8.23 44.94
CA GLN A 223 -29.27 7.30 44.76
C GLN A 223 -28.56 7.46 43.41
N ASP A 224 -29.32 7.59 42.33
CA ASP A 224 -28.75 7.94 41.02
C ASP A 224 -28.73 9.47 40.87
N VAL A 225 -27.51 10.00 40.74
CA VAL A 225 -27.23 11.41 40.46
C VAL A 225 -26.26 11.57 39.28
N SER A 226 -26.10 10.51 38.47
CA SER A 226 -25.15 10.47 37.36
C SER A 226 -25.41 11.60 36.35
N SER A 227 -26.68 11.85 36.02
CA SER A 227 -27.07 12.97 35.15
C SER A 227 -26.79 14.35 35.75
N GLN A 228 -26.95 14.54 37.07
CA GLN A 228 -26.66 15.81 37.75
C GLN A 228 -25.17 16.19 37.66
N LEU A 229 -24.26 15.21 37.65
CA LEU A 229 -22.82 15.42 37.49
C LEU A 229 -22.47 16.18 36.18
N PHE A 230 -23.28 16.06 35.13
CA PHE A 230 -23.08 16.80 33.88
C PHE A 230 -23.64 18.21 33.92
N SER A 231 -24.75 18.40 34.65
CA SER A 231 -25.48 19.67 34.67
C SER A 231 -25.02 20.63 35.77
N ASP A 232 -24.40 20.14 36.84
CA ASP A 232 -23.92 20.99 37.94
C ASP A 232 -22.65 21.76 37.52
N PRO A 233 -22.68 23.09 37.41
CA PRO A 233 -21.53 23.87 36.94
C PRO A 233 -20.36 23.91 37.93
N HIS A 234 -20.56 23.51 39.19
CA HIS A 234 -19.57 23.57 40.26
C HIS A 234 -18.94 22.21 40.55
N LEU A 235 -19.66 21.12 40.29
CA LEU A 235 -19.23 19.73 40.57
C LEU A 235 -19.01 18.88 39.31
N ASN A 236 -19.07 19.48 38.11
CA ASN A 236 -18.88 18.76 36.84
C ASN A 236 -17.52 18.05 36.69
N HIS A 237 -17.42 17.31 35.57
CA HIS A 237 -16.21 16.60 35.15
C HIS A 237 -14.94 17.44 35.11
N ARG A 238 -15.01 18.77 34.96
CA ARG A 238 -13.83 19.63 35.10
C ARG A 238 -13.34 19.64 36.55
N PHE A 239 -14.21 19.97 37.50
CA PHE A 239 -13.85 19.93 38.93
C PHE A 239 -13.42 18.52 39.37
N ALA A 240 -14.02 17.45 38.84
CA ALA A 240 -13.58 16.08 39.10
C ALA A 240 -12.15 15.79 38.60
N ARG A 241 -11.77 16.29 37.41
CA ARG A 241 -10.38 16.22 36.89
C ARG A 241 -9.43 17.07 37.74
N ASP A 242 -9.84 18.27 38.12
CA ASP A 242 -9.04 19.20 38.90
C ASP A 242 -8.73 18.64 40.31
N LEU A 243 -9.75 18.07 40.97
CA LEU A 243 -9.63 17.36 42.24
C LEU A 243 -8.76 16.10 42.10
N THR A 244 -8.86 15.37 40.99
CA THR A 244 -7.99 14.22 40.71
C THR A 244 -6.52 14.64 40.62
N ALA A 245 -6.22 15.75 39.92
CA ALA A 245 -4.87 16.30 39.81
C ALA A 245 -4.26 16.62 41.18
N LEU A 246 -5.04 17.28 42.03
CA LEU A 246 -4.63 17.62 43.40
C LEU A 246 -4.35 16.37 44.25
N LEU A 247 -5.29 15.41 44.27
CA LEU A 247 -5.12 14.18 45.03
C LEU A 247 -3.92 13.35 44.54
N GLN A 248 -3.57 13.45 43.25
CA GLN A 248 -2.38 12.82 42.69
C GLN A 248 -1.08 13.48 43.18
N LEU A 249 -1.02 14.81 43.26
CA LEU A 249 0.10 15.52 43.88
C LEU A 249 0.24 15.12 45.37
N THR A 250 -0.87 14.98 46.08
CA THR A 250 -0.86 14.51 47.48
C THR A 250 -0.40 13.05 47.61
N LEU A 251 -0.76 12.18 46.67
CA LEU A 251 -0.31 10.78 46.64
C LEU A 251 1.20 10.65 46.37
N ASN A 252 1.74 11.45 45.44
CA ASN A 252 3.17 11.47 45.10
C ASN A 252 4.05 12.03 46.22
N GLY A 253 3.46 12.76 47.18
CA GLY A 253 4.16 13.52 48.21
C GLY A 253 4.58 14.93 47.78
N ASP A 254 4.17 15.39 46.59
CA ASP A 254 4.42 16.74 46.08
C ASP A 254 3.60 17.82 46.83
N MET A 255 2.49 17.42 47.45
CA MET A 255 1.64 18.28 48.28
C MET A 255 1.31 17.58 49.61
N PRO A 256 1.30 18.29 50.75
CA PRO A 256 0.96 17.68 52.03
C PRO A 256 -0.53 17.30 52.09
N ASN A 257 -0.87 16.27 52.86
CA ASN A 257 -2.26 15.91 53.13
C ASN A 257 -2.75 16.53 54.46
N PRO A 258 -3.59 17.58 54.46
CA PRO A 258 -4.08 18.21 55.69
C PRO A 258 -5.22 17.45 56.37
N ALA A 259 -5.88 16.49 55.70
CA ALA A 259 -6.96 15.69 56.28
C ALA A 259 -6.51 14.22 56.27
N GLN A 260 -6.33 13.63 57.46
CA GLN A 260 -5.50 12.45 57.71
C GLN A 260 -5.51 11.39 56.58
N GLN A 261 -6.69 11.00 56.07
CA GLN A 261 -6.83 10.11 54.91
C GLN A 261 -7.16 10.88 53.60
N LEU A 262 -6.65 10.41 52.46
CA LEU A 262 -6.93 11.01 51.13
C LEU A 262 -8.44 11.18 50.85
N GLY A 263 -9.29 10.27 51.31
CA GLY A 263 -10.75 10.37 51.14
C GLY A 263 -11.42 11.44 52.00
N GLU A 264 -10.84 11.76 53.16
CA GLU A 264 -11.28 12.89 53.99
C GLU A 264 -10.93 14.22 53.31
N LEU A 265 -9.73 14.32 52.71
CA LEU A 265 -9.31 15.47 51.92
C LEU A 265 -10.27 15.73 50.74
N ALA A 266 -10.53 14.70 49.94
CA ALA A 266 -11.46 14.78 48.81
C ALA A 266 -12.87 15.26 49.27
N THR A 267 -13.39 14.67 50.34
CA THR A 267 -14.71 15.01 50.89
C THR A 267 -14.77 16.42 51.46
N ALA A 268 -13.71 16.89 52.12
CA ALA A 268 -13.61 18.25 52.65
C ALA A 268 -13.57 19.31 51.53
N LEU A 269 -12.79 19.07 50.47
CA LEU A 269 -12.69 19.98 49.33
C LEU A 269 -13.98 20.06 48.52
N VAL A 270 -14.65 18.93 48.26
CA VAL A 270 -15.98 18.91 47.64
C VAL A 270 -16.99 19.69 48.48
N SER A 271 -16.95 19.54 49.81
CA SER A 271 -17.83 20.29 50.72
C SER A 271 -17.55 21.80 50.69
N GLN A 272 -16.28 22.21 50.57
CA GLN A 272 -15.93 23.63 50.43
C GLN A 272 -16.38 24.19 49.07
N GLN A 273 -16.18 23.46 47.98
CA GLN A 273 -16.65 23.82 46.63
C GLN A 273 -18.17 24.05 46.60
N GLN A 274 -18.95 23.20 47.26
CA GLN A 274 -20.41 23.41 47.41
C GLN A 274 -20.75 24.67 48.23
N SER A 275 -19.95 25.00 49.25
CA SER A 275 -20.22 26.13 50.16
C SER A 275 -19.78 27.50 49.62
N ASN A 276 -18.72 27.54 48.81
CA ASN A 276 -18.15 28.75 48.22
C ASN A 276 -17.65 28.44 46.80
N PRO A 277 -18.55 28.44 45.80
CA PRO A 277 -18.23 27.97 44.45
C PRO A 277 -17.45 28.98 43.59
N THR A 278 -17.19 30.17 44.11
CA THR A 278 -16.39 31.22 43.43
C THR A 278 -14.90 31.18 43.78
N SER A 279 -14.53 30.46 44.85
CA SER A 279 -13.14 30.28 45.24
C SER A 279 -12.45 29.18 44.44
N THR A 280 -11.13 29.30 44.28
CA THR A 280 -10.31 28.30 43.59
C THR A 280 -10.03 27.06 44.47
N LEU A 281 -9.72 25.92 43.84
CA LEU A 281 -9.32 24.69 44.54
C LEU A 281 -8.09 24.91 45.44
N LEU A 282 -7.19 25.84 45.06
CA LEU A 282 -6.04 26.25 45.86
C LEU A 282 -6.45 27.02 47.12
N GLU A 283 -7.44 27.93 47.04
CA GLU A 283 -7.99 28.63 48.20
C GLU A 283 -8.65 27.66 49.19
N HIS A 284 -9.41 26.67 48.70
CA HIS A 284 -10.03 25.66 49.55
C HIS A 284 -8.97 24.81 50.28
N LEU A 285 -7.93 24.38 49.57
CA LEU A 285 -6.81 23.66 50.15
C LEU A 285 -6.05 24.51 51.18
N THR A 286 -5.77 25.78 50.87
CA THR A 286 -5.08 26.72 51.76
C THR A 286 -5.88 26.95 53.04
N THR A 287 -7.20 27.09 52.92
CA THR A 287 -8.13 27.22 54.06
C THR A 287 -8.09 25.95 54.93
N LEU A 288 -8.15 24.77 54.31
CA LEU A 288 -8.10 23.50 55.02
C LEU A 288 -6.75 23.29 55.72
N ALA A 289 -5.64 23.51 55.02
CA ALA A 289 -4.29 23.38 55.57
C ALA A 289 -4.07 24.32 56.76
N THR A 290 -4.49 25.59 56.65
CA THR A 290 -4.46 26.57 57.75
C THR A 290 -5.26 26.08 58.96
N SER A 291 -6.47 25.54 58.74
CA SER A 291 -7.34 25.04 59.82
C SER A 291 -6.76 23.81 60.56
N GLN A 292 -5.89 23.05 59.90
CA GLN A 292 -5.25 21.83 60.42
C GLN A 292 -3.78 22.05 60.80
N GLY A 293 -3.29 23.30 60.83
CA GLY A 293 -1.91 23.62 61.21
C GLY A 293 -0.83 23.12 60.24
N THR A 294 -1.19 22.89 58.97
CA THR A 294 -0.30 22.39 57.92
C THR A 294 0.12 23.54 56.99
N THR A 295 1.39 23.61 56.61
CA THR A 295 1.93 24.60 55.67
C THR A 295 2.05 24.02 54.26
N LEU A 296 1.57 24.74 53.25
CA LEU A 296 1.78 24.37 51.84
C LEU A 296 3.20 24.78 51.36
N PRO A 297 3.77 24.10 50.34
CA PRO A 297 5.02 24.52 49.69
C PRO A 297 4.92 25.90 49.03
N ASP A 298 6.04 26.63 48.96
CA ASP A 298 6.12 27.96 48.31
C ASP A 298 5.78 27.93 46.80
N ASP A 299 5.94 26.77 46.15
CA ASP A 299 5.65 26.53 44.73
C ASP A 299 4.32 25.79 44.48
N ALA A 300 3.47 25.66 45.51
CA ALA A 300 2.20 24.91 45.46
C ALA A 300 1.25 25.35 44.33
N GLU A 301 1.17 26.67 44.05
CA GLU A 301 0.33 27.21 42.97
C GLU A 301 0.83 26.74 41.59
N ALA A 302 2.16 26.78 41.37
CA ALA A 302 2.76 26.32 40.11
C ALA A 302 2.56 24.81 39.92
N ARG A 303 2.86 24.01 40.96
CA ARG A 303 2.65 22.54 40.96
C ARG A 303 1.21 22.17 40.61
N LEU A 304 0.23 22.84 41.23
CA LEU A 304 -1.17 22.58 40.97
C LEU A 304 -1.54 22.98 39.54
N ASN A 305 -1.17 24.20 39.10
CA ASN A 305 -1.49 24.66 37.74
C ASN A 305 -0.88 23.75 36.65
N ASP A 306 0.34 23.26 36.83
CA ASP A 306 0.97 22.29 35.91
C ASP A 306 0.20 20.95 35.90
N ALA A 307 -0.22 20.44 37.06
CA ALA A 307 -1.01 19.22 37.16
C ALA A 307 -2.43 19.36 36.55
N LEU A 308 -3.08 20.53 36.73
CA LEU A 308 -4.35 20.85 36.07
C LEU A 308 -4.19 20.90 34.55
N ALA A 309 -3.14 21.54 34.04
CA ALA A 309 -2.86 21.61 32.60
C ALA A 309 -2.52 20.23 31.99
N ALA A 310 -1.82 19.38 32.73
CA ALA A 310 -1.56 17.99 32.34
C ALA A 310 -2.85 17.16 32.29
N MET A 311 -3.73 17.32 33.29
CA MET A 311 -5.05 16.70 33.29
C MET A 311 -5.96 17.23 32.18
N GLU A 312 -5.82 18.48 31.76
CA GLU A 312 -6.56 19.08 30.63
C GLU A 312 -6.17 18.43 29.30
N LYS A 313 -4.88 18.14 29.09
CA LYS A 313 -4.27 17.62 27.85
C LYS A 313 -3.79 16.17 27.96
N LEU A 314 -4.60 15.32 28.59
CA LEU A 314 -4.29 13.89 28.74
C LEU A 314 -4.04 13.21 27.39
N ASP A 315 -2.93 12.48 27.28
CA ASP A 315 -2.64 11.64 26.11
C ASP A 315 -3.67 10.51 26.03
N THR A 316 -4.38 10.43 24.89
CA THR A 316 -5.53 9.52 24.72
C THR A 316 -5.18 8.03 24.78
N ARG A 317 -3.88 7.71 24.69
CA ARG A 317 -3.32 6.36 24.77
C ARG A 317 -3.06 5.90 26.21
N THR A 318 -3.18 6.80 27.18
CA THR A 318 -2.91 6.50 28.59
C THR A 318 -4.09 5.79 29.26
N ALA A 319 -3.78 4.85 30.15
CA ALA A 319 -4.78 4.22 31.01
C ALA A 319 -5.54 5.25 31.87
N THR A 320 -4.92 6.39 32.19
CA THR A 320 -5.57 7.53 32.85
C THR A 320 -6.67 8.16 32.00
N TYR A 321 -6.46 8.36 30.69
CA TYR A 321 -7.51 8.80 29.77
C TYR A 321 -8.60 7.74 29.61
N GLN A 322 -8.23 6.48 29.43
CA GLN A 322 -9.20 5.38 29.31
C GLN A 322 -10.08 5.27 30.57
N LEU A 323 -9.48 5.39 31.77
CA LEU A 323 -10.21 5.41 33.04
C LEU A 323 -11.14 6.63 33.13
N LEU A 324 -10.67 7.81 32.71
CA LEU A 324 -11.47 9.03 32.65
C LEU A 324 -12.75 8.84 31.82
N THR A 325 -12.66 8.21 30.63
CA THR A 325 -13.84 7.98 29.78
C THR A 325 -14.91 7.11 30.46
N THR A 326 -14.56 6.23 31.41
CA THR A 326 -15.52 5.36 32.12
C THR A 326 -16.49 6.12 33.03
N PHE A 327 -16.21 7.38 33.40
CA PHE A 327 -17.09 8.21 34.22
C PHE A 327 -18.11 9.00 33.40
N TYR A 328 -17.95 9.07 32.07
CA TYR A 328 -18.86 9.77 31.16
C TYR A 328 -20.03 8.88 30.73
N PRO A 329 -21.13 9.45 30.18
CA PRO A 329 -22.30 8.68 29.78
C PRO A 329 -21.95 7.79 28.61
N GLN A 330 -22.18 6.49 28.76
CA GLN A 330 -21.93 5.53 27.70
C GLN A 330 -23.15 5.48 26.76
N ARG A 331 -22.95 5.83 25.49
CA ARG A 331 -23.95 5.66 24.43
C ARG A 331 -23.74 4.33 23.73
N LYS A 332 -24.82 3.65 23.39
CA LYS A 332 -24.79 2.35 22.68
C LYS A 332 -25.56 2.44 21.38
N LEU A 333 -25.09 1.71 20.38
CA LEU A 333 -25.77 1.51 19.10
C LEU A 333 -25.48 0.10 18.61
N THR A 334 -26.53 -0.68 18.34
CA THR A 334 -26.41 -1.98 17.68
C THR A 334 -26.56 -1.80 16.18
N LEU A 335 -25.65 -2.37 15.39
CA LEU A 335 -25.67 -2.33 13.94
C LEU A 335 -25.97 -3.74 13.40
N LEU A 336 -26.97 -3.83 12.51
CA LEU A 336 -27.42 -5.06 11.86
C LEU A 336 -27.26 -4.92 10.35
N GLY A 337 -26.46 -5.79 9.74
CA GLY A 337 -26.21 -5.77 8.30
C GLY A 337 -25.68 -7.09 7.75
N GLN A 338 -25.27 -7.07 6.49
CA GLN A 338 -24.77 -8.24 5.78
C GLN A 338 -23.62 -7.90 4.82
N PHE A 339 -22.86 -8.93 4.44
CA PHE A 339 -21.81 -8.91 3.42
C PHE A 339 -22.08 -9.97 2.33
N PRO A 340 -21.35 -10.02 1.21
CA PRO A 340 -21.60 -11.01 0.17
C PRO A 340 -21.43 -12.44 0.70
N SER A 341 -22.41 -13.30 0.44
CA SER A 341 -22.45 -14.69 0.94
C SER A 341 -21.33 -15.60 0.41
N ARG A 342 -20.50 -15.08 -0.50
CA ARG A 342 -19.30 -15.74 -1.01
C ARG A 342 -18.14 -15.75 -0.01
N LEU A 343 -18.06 -14.75 0.86
CA LEU A 343 -17.03 -14.66 1.90
C LEU A 343 -17.31 -15.68 3.00
N SER A 344 -16.48 -16.71 3.11
CA SER A 344 -16.73 -17.86 3.99
C SER A 344 -15.94 -17.84 5.30
N GLU A 345 -14.93 -16.97 5.42
CA GLU A 345 -14.07 -16.81 6.59
C GLU A 345 -14.00 -15.32 6.98
N ALA A 346 -15.17 -14.67 6.95
CA ALA A 346 -15.34 -13.25 7.18
C ALA A 346 -15.27 -12.87 8.67
N SER A 347 -14.65 -11.73 8.95
CA SER A 347 -14.67 -11.06 10.24
C SER A 347 -15.07 -9.60 10.08
N VAL A 348 -15.90 -9.08 11.00
CA VAL A 348 -16.48 -7.74 10.93
C VAL A 348 -15.94 -6.87 12.05
N SER A 349 -15.35 -5.73 11.70
CA SER A 349 -14.84 -4.72 12.63
C SER A 349 -15.38 -3.34 12.25
N VAL A 350 -15.22 -2.38 13.16
CA VAL A 350 -15.59 -0.98 12.94
C VAL A 350 -14.37 -0.10 13.17
N GLU A 351 -14.01 0.67 12.17
CA GLU A 351 -13.02 1.75 12.29
C GLU A 351 -13.74 3.08 12.56
N ILE A 352 -13.18 3.88 13.45
CA ILE A 352 -13.63 5.24 13.74
C ILE A 352 -12.58 6.27 13.36
N GLY A 353 -13.05 7.42 12.89
CA GLY A 353 -12.21 8.57 12.58
C GLY A 353 -11.79 8.61 11.11
N ALA A 354 -11.53 9.84 10.67
CA ALA A 354 -11.26 10.14 9.28
C ALA A 354 -9.79 10.59 9.09
N LYS A 355 -9.43 11.72 9.71
CA LYS A 355 -8.11 12.35 9.55
C LYS A 355 -7.06 11.62 10.41
N PRO A 356 -5.92 11.15 9.85
CA PRO A 356 -4.93 10.40 10.61
C PRO A 356 -4.32 11.19 11.78
N ASN A 357 -4.18 10.54 12.94
CA ASN A 357 -3.40 11.01 14.08
C ASN A 357 -2.73 9.79 14.71
N HIS A 358 -1.43 9.61 14.50
CA HIS A 358 -0.66 8.49 15.03
C HIS A 358 0.78 8.92 15.35
N ASP A 359 1.47 8.11 16.15
CA ASP A 359 2.80 8.40 16.71
C ASP A 359 3.95 8.43 15.69
N GLY A 360 3.76 7.80 14.52
CA GLY A 360 4.64 7.92 13.36
C GLY A 360 4.62 9.30 12.68
N LEU A 361 3.62 10.16 12.96
CA LEU A 361 3.61 11.54 12.47
C LEU A 361 4.62 12.39 13.25
N ASN A 362 5.19 13.40 12.57
CA ASN A 362 6.08 14.35 13.25
C ASN A 362 5.36 15.15 14.35
N ALA A 363 6.11 15.73 15.29
CA ALA A 363 5.56 16.48 16.43
C ALA A 363 4.73 17.72 16.07
N HIS A 364 4.77 18.19 14.82
CA HIS A 364 3.89 19.26 14.35
C HIS A 364 2.48 18.73 14.09
N TYR A 365 2.35 17.55 13.47
CA TYR A 365 1.08 16.92 13.12
C TYR A 365 0.51 16.00 14.19
N PHE A 366 1.34 15.18 14.85
CA PHE A 366 0.90 14.36 15.98
C PHE A 366 0.44 15.25 17.14
N LYS A 367 -0.71 14.92 17.72
CA LYS A 367 -1.27 15.58 18.91
C LYS A 367 -1.72 14.48 19.89
N PRO A 368 -0.92 14.17 20.94
CA PRO A 368 -1.26 13.09 21.88
C PRO A 368 -2.59 13.34 22.61
N GLU A 369 -2.97 14.60 22.81
CA GLU A 369 -4.23 15.02 23.42
C GLU A 369 -5.48 14.68 22.58
N ARG A 370 -5.30 14.21 21.34
CA ARG A 370 -6.39 13.80 20.44
C ARG A 370 -6.41 12.27 20.26
N PRO A 371 -7.59 11.65 20.02
CA PRO A 371 -7.66 10.21 19.75
C PRO A 371 -6.77 9.77 18.59
N ILE A 372 -6.27 8.53 18.64
CA ILE A 372 -5.66 7.90 17.46
C ILE A 372 -6.75 7.71 16.41
N ARG A 373 -6.43 8.02 15.14
CA ARG A 373 -7.35 7.84 14.01
C ARG A 373 -6.59 7.38 12.75
N PRO A 374 -7.20 6.57 11.87
CA PRO A 374 -8.37 5.75 12.16
C PRO A 374 -8.05 4.70 13.23
N GLN A 375 -9.03 4.35 14.06
CA GLN A 375 -8.87 3.36 15.15
C GLN A 375 -9.92 2.26 15.00
N ARG A 376 -9.52 0.98 15.13
CA ARG A 376 -10.50 -0.12 15.28
C ARG A 376 -11.14 -0.05 16.69
N LEU A 377 -12.46 -0.08 16.73
CA LEU A 377 -13.24 -0.09 17.96
C LEU A 377 -13.48 -1.53 18.42
N ALA A 378 -13.39 -1.74 19.74
CA ALA A 378 -13.89 -2.96 20.36
C ALA A 378 -15.42 -3.02 20.20
N VAL A 379 -15.91 -4.09 19.58
CA VAL A 379 -17.33 -4.36 19.36
C VAL A 379 -17.82 -5.45 20.32
N MET A 380 -19.04 -5.31 20.84
CA MET A 380 -19.67 -6.35 21.64
C MET A 380 -20.38 -7.35 20.73
N ALA A 381 -19.97 -8.61 20.82
CA ALA A 381 -20.62 -9.74 20.17
C ALA A 381 -21.94 -10.11 20.86
N GLN A 382 -22.82 -10.86 20.17
CA GLN A 382 -24.06 -11.41 20.78
C GLN A 382 -23.81 -12.32 21.99
N SER A 383 -22.59 -12.86 22.15
CA SER A 383 -22.16 -13.62 23.34
C SER A 383 -21.84 -12.75 24.56
N GLY A 384 -21.91 -11.42 24.43
CA GLY A 384 -21.52 -10.44 25.45
C GLY A 384 -20.02 -10.18 25.53
N ARG A 385 -19.18 -10.85 24.74
CA ARG A 385 -17.73 -10.61 24.68
C ARG A 385 -17.39 -9.38 23.83
N MET A 386 -16.46 -8.56 24.31
CA MET A 386 -15.80 -7.52 23.52
C MET A 386 -14.73 -8.14 22.64
N GLN A 387 -14.63 -7.71 21.38
CA GLN A 387 -13.62 -8.16 20.40
C GLN A 387 -13.27 -7.00 19.45
N GLU A 388 -12.03 -6.89 18.98
CA GLU A 388 -11.68 -5.88 17.95
C GLU A 388 -12.25 -6.24 16.56
N SER A 389 -12.53 -7.52 16.31
CA SER A 389 -13.22 -8.03 15.13
C SER A 389 -14.09 -9.23 15.49
N LEU A 390 -15.31 -9.27 14.96
CA LEU A 390 -16.28 -10.34 15.17
C LEU A 390 -16.17 -11.38 14.04
N PRO A 391 -15.63 -12.59 14.28
CA PRO A 391 -15.61 -13.66 13.28
C PRO A 391 -17.01 -14.25 13.06
N ILE A 392 -17.45 -14.31 11.81
CA ILE A 392 -18.78 -14.79 11.42
C ILE A 392 -18.69 -16.25 11.00
N LYS A 393 -19.26 -17.15 11.82
CA LYS A 393 -19.09 -18.60 11.67
C LYS A 393 -20.05 -19.26 10.70
N GLN A 394 -21.22 -18.67 10.47
CA GLN A 394 -22.28 -19.21 9.60
C GLN A 394 -23.11 -18.06 9.02
N GLY A 395 -23.46 -18.16 7.75
CA GLY A 395 -24.18 -17.11 7.03
C GLY A 395 -23.33 -15.86 6.78
N ASN A 396 -24.00 -14.80 6.32
CA ASN A 396 -23.39 -13.57 5.85
C ASN A 396 -23.93 -12.31 6.57
N GLN A 397 -24.62 -12.50 7.68
CA GLN A 397 -25.21 -11.46 8.51
C GLN A 397 -24.37 -11.23 9.77
N TYR A 398 -24.34 -9.99 10.25
CA TYR A 398 -23.63 -9.62 11.48
C TYR A 398 -24.50 -8.73 12.38
N SER A 399 -24.17 -8.77 13.67
CA SER A 399 -24.84 -8.02 14.73
C SER A 399 -23.78 -7.59 15.74
N ILE A 400 -23.43 -6.31 15.72
CA ILE A 400 -22.38 -5.73 16.56
C ILE A 400 -22.93 -4.56 17.38
N THR A 401 -22.58 -4.47 18.65
CA THR A 401 -22.94 -3.31 19.48
C THR A 401 -21.70 -2.48 19.80
N LEU A 402 -21.76 -1.21 19.41
CA LEU A 402 -20.77 -0.19 19.73
C LEU A 402 -21.12 0.46 21.07
N THR A 403 -20.10 0.81 21.86
CA THR A 403 -20.25 1.63 23.07
C THR A 403 -19.20 2.74 23.05
N LEU A 404 -19.64 4.00 23.16
CA LEU A 404 -18.76 5.19 23.17
C LEU A 404 -19.09 6.11 24.35
N ALA A 405 -18.10 6.83 24.86
CA ALA A 405 -18.26 7.80 25.95
C ALA A 405 -18.58 9.22 25.43
N ASP A 406 -19.61 9.86 25.98
CA ASP A 406 -20.08 11.20 25.58
C ASP A 406 -19.34 12.29 26.39
N LEU A 407 -18.11 12.61 25.99
CA LEU A 407 -17.17 13.41 26.78
C LEU A 407 -17.58 14.88 26.97
N ASN A 408 -18.29 15.47 25.99
CA ASN A 408 -18.63 16.90 26.01
C ASN A 408 -20.11 17.16 25.68
N ASN A 409 -21.01 16.21 25.99
CA ASN A 409 -22.41 16.23 25.56
C ASN A 409 -22.52 16.45 24.03
N SER A 410 -21.55 15.92 23.29
CA SER A 410 -21.44 16.06 21.83
C SER A 410 -22.48 15.18 21.14
N PHE A 411 -22.93 14.11 21.80
CA PHE A 411 -24.09 13.35 21.33
C PHE A 411 -25.36 14.22 21.17
N ALA A 412 -25.64 15.10 22.14
CA ALA A 412 -26.82 15.98 22.08
C ALA A 412 -26.62 17.16 21.11
N ARG A 413 -25.40 17.71 21.02
CA ARG A 413 -25.08 18.83 20.10
C ARG A 413 -25.03 18.37 18.64
N CYS A 414 -24.39 17.23 18.40
CA CYS A 414 -24.23 16.51 17.14
C CYS A 414 -23.97 17.41 15.93
N LYS A 415 -22.73 17.90 15.81
CA LYS A 415 -22.26 18.78 14.74
C LYS A 415 -21.03 18.21 14.00
N PRO A 416 -21.14 17.01 13.39
CA PRO A 416 -20.09 16.49 12.53
C PRO A 416 -19.71 17.51 11.45
N GLY A 417 -18.41 17.61 11.16
CA GLY A 417 -17.85 18.58 10.21
C GLY A 417 -17.63 19.99 10.75
N SER A 418 -18.03 20.30 11.99
CA SER A 418 -17.82 21.63 12.59
C SER A 418 -16.44 21.86 13.21
N SER A 419 -15.66 20.79 13.41
CA SER A 419 -14.29 20.82 13.93
C SER A 419 -13.48 19.66 13.32
N GLU A 420 -12.26 19.93 12.88
CA GLU A 420 -11.30 18.86 12.49
C GLU A 420 -10.86 18.01 13.69
N THR A 421 -11.10 18.49 14.91
CA THR A 421 -10.42 18.06 16.14
C THR A 421 -11.39 18.06 17.32
N SER A 422 -12.45 17.27 17.24
CA SER A 422 -13.18 16.85 18.44
C SER A 422 -12.32 15.85 19.21
N ASP A 423 -12.16 16.06 20.52
CA ASP A 423 -11.58 15.08 21.45
C ASP A 423 -12.60 13.97 21.81
N ASP A 424 -13.84 14.13 21.36
CA ASP A 424 -14.99 13.26 21.56
C ASP A 424 -15.33 12.50 20.27
N LEU A 425 -15.46 11.18 20.38
CA LEU A 425 -15.69 10.24 19.28
C LEU A 425 -17.12 10.28 18.71
N MET A 426 -18.09 10.90 19.40
CA MET A 426 -19.51 10.90 19.00
C MET A 426 -19.79 11.47 17.60
N GLU A 427 -18.95 12.39 17.13
CA GLU A 427 -19.09 13.09 15.87
C GLU A 427 -18.19 12.52 14.75
N ASP A 428 -17.34 11.54 15.05
CA ASP A 428 -16.42 10.94 14.08
C ASP A 428 -17.12 9.99 13.11
N THR A 429 -16.64 9.96 11.86
CA THR A 429 -17.07 9.01 10.83
C THR A 429 -16.74 7.57 11.25
N LEU A 430 -17.77 6.73 11.32
CA LEU A 430 -17.65 5.27 11.42
C LEU A 430 -17.51 4.64 10.02
N THR A 431 -16.68 3.61 9.92
CA THR A 431 -16.50 2.78 8.72
C THR A 431 -16.55 1.31 9.13
N LEU A 432 -17.49 0.55 8.57
CA LEU A 432 -17.47 -0.91 8.68
C LEU A 432 -16.35 -1.48 7.83
N VAL A 433 -15.66 -2.50 8.35
CA VAL A 433 -14.63 -3.26 7.64
C VAL A 433 -14.95 -4.74 7.78
N VAL A 434 -15.13 -5.43 6.65
CA VAL A 434 -15.33 -6.88 6.58
C VAL A 434 -14.12 -7.48 5.89
N GLN A 435 -13.36 -8.29 6.62
CA GLN A 435 -12.13 -8.92 6.14
C GLN A 435 -12.31 -10.44 6.08
N ASP A 436 -12.13 -11.02 4.89
CA ASP A 436 -12.26 -12.47 4.66
C ASP A 436 -10.87 -13.11 4.55
N ALA A 437 -10.61 -14.10 5.41
CA ALA A 437 -9.28 -14.73 5.49
C ALA A 437 -8.94 -15.63 4.29
N LYS A 438 -9.93 -16.00 3.47
CA LYS A 438 -9.77 -16.97 2.38
C LYS A 438 -9.52 -16.32 1.01
N SER A 439 -10.24 -15.24 0.72
CA SER A 439 -10.08 -14.43 -0.51
C SER A 439 -9.12 -13.26 -0.33
N GLU A 440 -8.72 -12.99 0.92
CA GLU A 440 -7.93 -11.82 1.34
C GLU A 440 -8.58 -10.46 0.97
N VAL A 441 -9.88 -10.48 0.67
CA VAL A 441 -10.67 -9.28 0.42
C VAL A 441 -10.97 -8.55 1.73
N GLU A 442 -10.80 -7.24 1.68
CA GLU A 442 -11.27 -6.31 2.70
C GLU A 442 -12.33 -5.41 2.07
N LEU A 443 -13.60 -5.63 2.45
CA LEU A 443 -14.71 -4.76 2.08
C LEU A 443 -14.90 -3.65 3.11
N ARG A 444 -15.31 -2.47 2.65
CA ARG A 444 -15.49 -1.29 3.49
C ARG A 444 -16.84 -0.61 3.22
N SER A 445 -17.44 -0.03 4.25
CA SER A 445 -18.61 0.86 4.10
C SER A 445 -18.54 2.01 5.09
N VAL A 446 -18.36 3.23 4.57
CA VAL A 446 -18.40 4.46 5.37
C VAL A 446 -19.86 4.77 5.74
N LEU A 447 -20.12 4.96 7.04
CA LEU A 447 -21.47 5.14 7.60
C LEU A 447 -21.80 6.59 7.97
N GLY A 448 -20.81 7.41 8.36
CA GLY A 448 -21.06 8.74 8.96
C GLY A 448 -20.97 8.70 10.49
N SER A 449 -21.45 9.77 11.15
CA SER A 449 -21.20 9.96 12.60
C SER A 449 -22.11 9.13 13.51
N PHE A 450 -21.60 8.69 14.66
CA PHE A 450 -22.38 7.93 15.65
C PHE A 450 -23.64 8.70 16.09
N CYS A 451 -23.51 10.00 16.37
CA CYS A 451 -24.63 10.83 16.84
C CYS A 451 -25.74 11.06 15.79
N GLU A 452 -25.45 10.90 14.50
CA GLU A 452 -26.47 10.90 13.43
C GLU A 452 -27.09 9.51 13.22
N LEU A 453 -26.29 8.45 13.29
CA LEU A 453 -26.78 7.07 13.07
C LEU A 453 -27.81 6.64 14.11
N VAL A 454 -27.64 7.02 15.38
CA VAL A 454 -28.65 6.76 16.43
C VAL A 454 -30.01 7.44 16.12
N LYS A 455 -30.04 8.48 15.28
CA LYS A 455 -31.28 9.16 14.85
C LYS A 455 -31.94 8.51 13.63
N ARG A 456 -31.33 7.47 13.04
CA ARG A 456 -31.84 6.71 11.89
C ARG A 456 -32.57 5.42 12.29
N ASP A 457 -32.54 5.06 13.57
CA ASP A 457 -33.45 4.07 14.17
C ASP A 457 -34.86 4.66 14.17
N GLU A 458 -35.65 4.34 13.13
CA GLU A 458 -37.00 4.88 12.95
C GLU A 458 -38.01 4.13 13.84
N ASN A 459 -37.74 2.84 14.08
CA ASN A 459 -38.63 1.95 14.81
C ASN A 459 -38.46 2.04 16.35
N ARG A 460 -37.31 2.55 16.80
CA ARG A 460 -36.87 2.79 18.19
C ARG A 460 -36.63 1.53 19.03
N ASP A 461 -36.21 0.44 18.40
CA ASP A 461 -35.82 -0.80 19.10
C ASP A 461 -34.36 -0.78 19.63
N GLY A 462 -33.58 0.25 19.28
CA GLY A 462 -32.18 0.41 19.67
C GLY A 462 -31.17 -0.28 18.74
N MET A 463 -31.62 -0.81 17.60
CA MET A 463 -30.82 -1.49 16.60
C MET A 463 -31.06 -0.84 15.23
N LEU A 464 -29.99 -0.34 14.61
CA LEU A 464 -30.08 0.19 13.24
C LEU A 464 -29.91 -0.96 12.24
N GLY A 465 -30.94 -1.20 11.42
CA GLY A 465 -30.95 -2.23 10.40
C GLY A 465 -30.67 -1.74 8.98
N ALA A 466 -30.17 -2.62 8.11
CA ALA A 466 -29.95 -2.31 6.69
C ALA A 466 -31.20 -1.86 5.92
N ASN A 467 -32.42 -2.13 6.43
CA ASN A 467 -33.66 -1.62 5.85
C ASN A 467 -33.85 -0.11 6.11
N GLU A 468 -33.38 0.38 7.25
CA GLU A 468 -33.43 1.80 7.64
C GLU A 468 -32.20 2.54 7.10
N TYR A 469 -31.04 1.88 7.13
CA TYR A 469 -29.79 2.40 6.62
C TYR A 469 -29.03 1.40 5.73
N PRO A 470 -29.30 1.39 4.40
CA PRO A 470 -28.73 0.41 3.46
C PRO A 470 -27.21 0.30 3.42
N ARG A 471 -26.48 1.32 3.92
CA ARG A 471 -25.00 1.31 3.97
C ARG A 471 -24.43 0.37 5.04
N LEU A 472 -25.28 -0.21 5.91
CA LEU A 472 -24.91 -1.34 6.77
C LEU A 472 -24.70 -2.64 5.98
N ASN A 473 -25.19 -2.73 4.74
CA ASN A 473 -24.74 -3.74 3.81
C ASN A 473 -23.34 -3.35 3.30
N VAL A 474 -22.34 -4.16 3.63
CA VAL A 474 -20.96 -3.96 3.19
C VAL A 474 -20.77 -4.79 1.93
N GLY A 475 -20.59 -4.13 0.79
CA GLY A 475 -20.56 -4.78 -0.52
C GLY A 475 -19.37 -4.33 -1.37
N TYR A 476 -19.31 -4.84 -2.60
CA TYR A 476 -18.26 -4.47 -3.55
C TYR A 476 -18.35 -2.99 -3.94
N THR A 477 -19.58 -2.48 -4.05
CA THR A 477 -19.89 -1.08 -4.40
C THR A 477 -19.58 -0.13 -3.26
N THR A 478 -19.91 -0.46 -2.00
CA THR A 478 -19.57 0.42 -0.86
C THR A 478 -18.06 0.55 -0.69
N THR A 479 -17.32 -0.52 -1.00
CA THR A 479 -15.86 -0.57 -0.95
C THR A 479 -15.23 0.27 -2.07
N ALA A 480 -15.74 0.14 -3.30
CA ALA A 480 -15.34 1.02 -4.40
C ALA A 480 -15.70 2.49 -4.15
N GLN A 481 -16.86 2.77 -3.54
CA GLN A 481 -17.24 4.12 -3.11
C GLN A 481 -16.26 4.69 -2.07
N TRP A 482 -15.83 3.88 -1.08
CA TRP A 482 -14.81 4.28 -0.10
C TRP A 482 -13.49 4.67 -0.79
N ALA A 483 -12.99 3.84 -1.71
CA ALA A 483 -11.73 4.08 -2.42
C ALA A 483 -11.77 5.36 -3.30
N LEU A 484 -12.87 5.57 -4.03
CA LEU A 484 -13.07 6.77 -4.85
C LEU A 484 -13.26 8.03 -4.01
N LEU A 485 -13.98 7.93 -2.90
CA LEU A 485 -14.14 9.03 -1.95
C LEU A 485 -12.78 9.41 -1.37
N LEU A 486 -11.95 8.43 -0.99
CA LEU A 486 -10.60 8.65 -0.47
C LEU A 486 -9.75 9.41 -1.49
N LYS A 487 -9.72 8.96 -2.75
CA LYS A 487 -9.05 9.66 -3.86
C LYS A 487 -9.49 11.12 -3.99
N SER A 488 -10.80 11.38 -3.95
CA SER A 488 -11.37 12.72 -4.12
C SER A 488 -10.97 13.71 -3.01
N THR A 489 -10.62 13.20 -1.82
CA THR A 489 -10.28 14.00 -0.64
C THR A 489 -8.82 14.35 -0.47
N LEU A 490 -7.92 13.80 -1.30
CA LEU A 490 -6.51 14.16 -1.30
C LEU A 490 -6.31 15.66 -1.60
N ASN A 491 -5.13 16.19 -1.26
CA ASN A 491 -4.76 17.56 -1.63
C ASN A 491 -4.79 17.72 -3.17
N PRO A 492 -5.51 18.71 -3.75
CA PRO A 492 -5.62 18.83 -5.20
C PRO A 492 -4.30 19.15 -5.93
N GLY A 493 -3.40 19.89 -5.27
CA GLY A 493 -2.17 20.39 -5.91
C GLY A 493 -1.05 19.36 -5.98
N MET A 494 -0.96 18.48 -4.98
CA MET A 494 0.12 17.48 -4.93
C MET A 494 -0.39 16.04 -4.70
N GLY A 495 -1.55 15.82 -4.05
CA GLY A 495 -2.12 14.48 -3.80
C GLY A 495 -1.83 13.90 -2.41
N SER A 496 -1.50 14.72 -1.42
CA SER A 496 -1.16 14.27 -0.07
C SER A 496 -2.33 14.19 0.88
N ALA A 497 -2.04 13.69 2.09
CA ALA A 497 -2.67 14.03 3.37
C ALA A 497 -4.09 14.53 3.22
N MET A 498 -5.05 13.61 3.34
CA MET A 498 -6.47 13.78 2.98
C MET A 498 -7.06 15.10 3.51
N THR A 499 -6.98 16.18 2.72
CA THR A 499 -7.42 17.52 3.13
C THR A 499 -8.92 17.63 3.28
N GLY A 500 -9.68 16.76 2.61
CA GLY A 500 -11.15 16.75 2.64
C GLY A 500 -11.78 15.63 3.45
N TRP A 501 -11.02 14.64 3.94
CA TRP A 501 -11.56 13.45 4.61
C TRP A 501 -11.74 13.73 6.10
N GLN A 502 -12.97 14.04 6.47
CA GLN A 502 -13.36 14.50 7.81
C GLN A 502 -14.65 13.80 8.27
N ALA A 503 -15.10 14.12 9.48
CA ALA A 503 -16.49 13.94 9.86
C ALA A 503 -17.36 14.76 8.89
N TRP A 504 -18.18 14.10 8.08
CA TRP A 504 -19.23 14.76 7.28
C TRP A 504 -20.58 14.48 7.91
N THR A 505 -21.52 15.42 7.75
CA THR A 505 -22.92 15.10 7.98
C THR A 505 -23.36 13.98 7.03
N LEU A 506 -24.39 13.23 7.43
CA LEU A 506 -24.91 12.13 6.64
C LEU A 506 -25.45 12.60 5.27
N ASP A 507 -26.01 13.81 5.20
CA ASP A 507 -26.52 14.37 3.94
C ASP A 507 -25.37 14.79 2.99
N GLU A 508 -24.29 15.39 3.50
CA GLU A 508 -23.07 15.66 2.70
C GLU A 508 -22.41 14.37 2.21
N LEU A 509 -22.39 13.34 3.05
CA LEU A 509 -21.83 12.03 2.73
C LEU A 509 -22.63 11.36 1.59
N ILE A 510 -23.97 11.40 1.66
CA ILE A 510 -24.86 10.93 0.59
C ILE A 510 -24.64 11.73 -0.70
N GLN A 511 -24.54 13.06 -0.63
CA GLN A 511 -24.23 13.89 -1.80
C GLN A 511 -22.91 13.48 -2.45
N LYS A 512 -21.84 13.27 -1.65
CA LYS A 512 -20.54 12.84 -2.17
C LYS A 512 -20.63 11.51 -2.90
N PHE A 513 -21.32 10.51 -2.35
CA PHE A 513 -21.54 9.24 -3.05
C PHE A 513 -22.31 9.38 -4.35
N ASN A 514 -23.34 10.24 -4.39
CA ASN A 514 -24.12 10.51 -5.59
C ASN A 514 -23.31 11.25 -6.68
N THR A 515 -22.23 11.94 -6.32
CA THR A 515 -21.31 12.59 -7.28
C THR A 515 -20.20 11.68 -7.82
N LEU A 516 -20.06 10.44 -7.31
CA LEU A 516 -19.00 9.55 -7.77
C LEU A 516 -19.24 9.06 -9.22
N PRO A 517 -18.18 8.98 -10.05
CA PRO A 517 -18.32 8.61 -11.45
C PRO A 517 -18.68 7.13 -11.60
N ARG A 518 -19.91 6.88 -12.05
CA ARG A 518 -20.56 5.56 -12.06
C ARG A 518 -19.76 4.45 -12.75
N HIS A 519 -19.14 4.73 -13.90
CA HIS A 519 -18.43 3.69 -14.65
C HIS A 519 -17.17 3.21 -13.91
N GLN A 520 -16.37 4.14 -13.36
CA GLN A 520 -15.24 3.81 -12.49
C GLN A 520 -15.69 3.08 -11.22
N LEU A 521 -16.82 3.49 -10.62
CA LEU A 521 -17.38 2.82 -9.46
C LEU A 521 -17.73 1.36 -9.74
N GLU A 522 -18.49 1.10 -10.81
CA GLU A 522 -18.86 -0.26 -11.23
C GLU A 522 -17.61 -1.08 -11.62
N MET A 523 -16.62 -0.45 -12.27
CA MET A 523 -15.38 -1.11 -12.68
C MET A 523 -14.52 -1.57 -11.49
N LEU A 524 -14.36 -0.71 -10.48
CA LEU A 524 -13.67 -1.10 -9.24
C LEU A 524 -14.46 -2.17 -8.48
N ALA A 525 -15.77 -2.00 -8.34
CA ALA A 525 -16.64 -3.00 -7.70
C ALA A 525 -16.54 -4.37 -8.39
N ALA A 526 -16.42 -4.41 -9.72
CA ALA A 526 -16.22 -5.64 -10.47
C ALA A 526 -14.90 -6.34 -10.10
N MET A 527 -13.80 -5.60 -9.89
CA MET A 527 -12.51 -6.20 -9.51
C MET A 527 -12.49 -6.66 -8.05
N ILE A 528 -13.19 -5.95 -7.16
CA ILE A 528 -13.37 -6.37 -5.76
C ILE A 528 -14.21 -7.65 -5.71
N ALA A 529 -15.26 -7.75 -6.53
CA ALA A 529 -16.06 -8.97 -6.68
C ALA A 529 -15.24 -10.13 -7.27
N LEU A 530 -14.42 -9.86 -8.29
CA LEU A 530 -13.53 -10.86 -8.90
C LEU A 530 -12.53 -11.45 -7.90
N GLN A 531 -11.91 -10.62 -7.04
CA GLN A 531 -11.04 -11.11 -5.97
C GLN A 531 -11.82 -11.95 -4.94
N ALA A 532 -13.05 -11.55 -4.59
CA ALA A 532 -13.89 -12.29 -3.64
C ALA A 532 -14.35 -13.66 -4.17
N GLU A 533 -14.58 -13.77 -5.48
CA GLU A 533 -14.87 -15.05 -6.15
C GLU A 533 -13.62 -15.92 -6.30
N GLY A 534 -12.46 -15.32 -6.55
CA GLY A 534 -11.16 -15.99 -6.69
C GLY A 534 -10.97 -16.80 -7.98
N GLU A 535 -11.95 -16.80 -8.88
CA GLU A 535 -11.91 -17.52 -10.16
C GLU A 535 -12.66 -16.80 -11.28
N LEU A 536 -12.18 -16.95 -12.52
CA LEU A 536 -12.88 -16.54 -13.74
C LEU A 536 -12.48 -17.47 -14.90
N TRP A 537 -13.42 -17.78 -15.80
CA TRP A 537 -13.21 -18.69 -16.95
C TRP A 537 -12.55 -20.03 -16.58
N ASN A 538 -12.89 -20.58 -15.41
CA ASN A 538 -12.31 -21.79 -14.82
C ASN A 538 -10.79 -21.70 -14.54
N GLN A 539 -10.25 -20.50 -14.36
CA GLN A 539 -8.89 -20.25 -13.90
C GLN A 539 -8.92 -19.50 -12.56
N PRO A 540 -7.98 -19.79 -11.63
CA PRO A 540 -7.85 -19.01 -10.41
C PRO A 540 -7.37 -17.59 -10.74
N VAL A 541 -7.85 -16.62 -9.97
CA VAL A 541 -7.49 -15.20 -10.07
C VAL A 541 -7.10 -14.70 -8.69
N ASN A 542 -5.91 -14.12 -8.57
CA ASN A 542 -5.49 -13.36 -7.40
C ASN A 542 -4.86 -12.04 -7.87
N LEU A 543 -5.50 -10.92 -7.54
CA LEU A 543 -5.15 -9.58 -7.99
C LEU A 543 -4.11 -8.89 -7.09
N ILE A 544 -3.67 -9.52 -5.99
CA ILE A 544 -2.78 -8.93 -4.99
C ILE A 544 -1.32 -8.98 -5.47
N GLU A 545 -0.71 -7.82 -5.78
CA GLU A 545 0.72 -7.68 -6.13
C GLU A 545 1.59 -7.13 -4.97
N GLY A 546 1.04 -7.09 -3.75
CA GLY A 546 1.68 -6.51 -2.56
C GLY A 546 1.21 -7.17 -1.26
N SER A 547 1.11 -6.41 -0.17
CA SER A 547 0.78 -6.97 1.15
C SER A 547 -0.72 -7.15 1.46
N ALA A 548 -1.62 -6.45 0.75
CA ALA A 548 -3.06 -6.55 0.96
C ALA A 548 -3.88 -6.08 -0.25
N PHE A 549 -5.07 -6.66 -0.47
CA PHE A 549 -5.93 -6.28 -1.59
C PHE A 549 -6.44 -4.83 -1.53
N HIS A 550 -6.70 -4.27 -0.34
CA HIS A 550 -7.13 -2.87 -0.25
C HIS A 550 -6.03 -1.91 -0.76
N LEU A 551 -4.75 -2.23 -0.57
CA LEU A 551 -3.65 -1.43 -1.12
C LEU A 551 -3.57 -1.56 -2.65
N GLN A 552 -3.82 -2.75 -3.20
CA GLN A 552 -3.94 -2.93 -4.65
C GLN A 552 -5.06 -2.04 -5.22
N LEU A 553 -6.25 -2.04 -4.60
CA LEU A 553 -7.39 -1.25 -5.02
C LEU A 553 -7.08 0.26 -5.03
N LEU A 554 -6.34 0.74 -4.02
CA LEU A 554 -5.90 2.13 -3.98
C LEU A 554 -4.80 2.44 -5.02
N SER A 555 -3.91 1.48 -5.33
CA SER A 555 -2.85 1.65 -6.35
C SER A 555 -3.42 1.93 -7.74
N TRP A 556 -4.53 1.29 -8.12
CA TRP A 556 -5.23 1.55 -9.39
C TRP A 556 -5.84 2.96 -9.47
N LEU A 557 -6.01 3.64 -8.34
CA LEU A 557 -6.41 5.05 -8.25
C LEU A 557 -5.22 6.01 -8.16
N GLU A 558 -4.02 5.56 -8.55
CA GLU A 558 -2.76 6.27 -8.39
C GLU A 558 -2.51 6.68 -6.93
N MET A 559 -2.87 5.80 -5.97
CA MET A 559 -2.63 6.01 -4.55
C MET A 559 -1.67 4.99 -3.96
N ASN A 560 -0.74 5.48 -3.14
CA ASN A 560 0.15 4.67 -2.33
C ASN A 560 -0.13 5.03 -0.86
N MET A 561 -0.18 4.08 0.07
CA MET A 561 -0.49 4.34 1.49
C MET A 561 0.63 3.96 2.47
N THR A 562 1.71 3.31 2.02
CA THR A 562 2.69 2.64 2.90
C THR A 562 3.85 3.51 3.44
N ASN A 563 3.53 4.63 4.09
CA ASN A 563 4.13 5.86 3.57
C ASN A 563 4.88 6.82 4.57
N GLU A 564 6.19 7.12 4.29
CA GLU A 564 7.15 8.09 4.93
C GLU A 564 6.63 9.53 5.25
N TYR A 565 6.62 10.54 4.35
CA TYR A 565 6.18 11.92 4.67
C TYR A 565 4.64 12.21 4.58
N ALA A 566 3.99 12.36 3.40
CA ALA A 566 2.50 12.47 3.29
C ALA A 566 1.73 12.30 1.91
N LEU A 567 2.38 12.27 0.73
CA LEU A 567 1.76 12.12 -0.61
C LEU A 567 1.19 10.72 -0.86
N TYR A 568 -0.08 10.55 -0.52
CA TYR A 568 -0.83 9.33 -0.81
C TYR A 568 -1.20 9.16 -2.29
N GLY A 569 -0.87 10.10 -3.18
CA GLY A 569 -1.07 10.01 -4.63
C GLY A 569 -0.51 11.22 -5.37
N ARG A 570 -0.74 11.30 -6.69
CA ARG A 570 -0.27 12.41 -7.55
C ARG A 570 -1.15 13.67 -7.57
N ASN A 571 -2.43 13.49 -7.23
CA ASN A 571 -3.52 14.48 -7.27
C ASN A 571 -4.78 13.84 -6.65
N ASN A 572 -5.88 14.59 -6.58
CA ASN A 572 -7.18 14.11 -6.11
C ASN A 572 -8.18 13.76 -7.24
N PHE A 573 -7.75 13.77 -8.51
CA PHE A 573 -8.62 13.44 -9.64
C PHE A 573 -8.80 11.93 -9.75
N ILE A 574 -10.04 11.46 -9.76
CA ILE A 574 -10.35 10.06 -10.08
C ILE A 574 -9.87 9.80 -11.53
N PRO A 575 -9.09 8.74 -11.81
CA PRO A 575 -8.67 8.41 -13.15
C PRO A 575 -9.84 8.27 -14.13
N ASP A 576 -9.61 8.65 -15.39
CA ASP A 576 -10.54 8.31 -16.45
C ASP A 576 -10.61 6.78 -16.65
N ILE A 577 -11.68 6.32 -17.30
CA ILE A 577 -11.98 4.90 -17.42
C ILE A 577 -10.90 4.13 -18.20
N PHE A 578 -10.17 4.77 -19.13
CA PHE A 578 -9.13 4.12 -19.92
C PHE A 578 -7.84 3.96 -19.12
N LYS A 579 -7.45 4.98 -18.33
CA LYS A 579 -6.33 4.84 -17.38
C LYS A 579 -6.59 3.76 -16.34
N LEU A 580 -7.80 3.75 -15.78
CA LEU A 580 -8.21 2.71 -14.82
C LEU A 580 -8.20 1.32 -15.46
N GLN A 581 -8.65 1.21 -16.72
CA GLN A 581 -8.58 -0.04 -17.50
C GLN A 581 -7.16 -0.49 -17.81
N SER A 582 -6.22 0.43 -18.06
CA SER A 582 -4.80 0.07 -18.19
C SER A 582 -4.25 -0.43 -16.85
N ALA A 583 -4.46 0.31 -15.76
CA ALA A 583 -3.92 -0.03 -14.44
C ALA A 583 -4.41 -1.39 -13.91
N ILE A 584 -5.69 -1.72 -14.12
CA ILE A 584 -6.25 -3.05 -13.84
C ILE A 584 -5.73 -4.07 -14.86
N GLY A 585 -5.72 -3.70 -16.15
CA GLY A 585 -5.27 -4.54 -17.25
C GLY A 585 -3.79 -4.91 -17.23
N ASP A 586 -2.96 -4.20 -16.46
CA ASP A 586 -1.53 -4.48 -16.28
C ASP A 586 -1.21 -5.45 -15.12
N ASN A 587 -2.20 -5.82 -14.30
CA ASN A 587 -2.04 -6.65 -13.10
C ASN A 587 -1.52 -8.07 -13.42
N SER A 588 -0.49 -8.53 -12.71
CA SER A 588 0.19 -9.82 -12.96
C SER A 588 -0.74 -11.03 -12.79
N GLY A 589 -1.67 -10.97 -11.84
CA GLY A 589 -2.65 -12.03 -11.53
C GLY A 589 -3.56 -12.40 -12.69
N LEU A 590 -3.69 -11.52 -13.68
CA LEU A 590 -4.50 -11.74 -14.89
C LEU A 590 -3.73 -12.43 -16.02
N GLY A 591 -2.41 -12.55 -15.92
CA GLY A 591 -1.57 -13.18 -16.95
C GLY A 591 -1.97 -14.63 -17.29
N PRO A 592 -2.11 -15.54 -16.31
CA PRO A 592 -2.54 -16.92 -16.57
C PRO A 592 -3.92 -17.01 -17.23
N LEU A 593 -4.85 -16.13 -16.84
CA LEU A 593 -6.21 -16.05 -17.36
C LEU A 593 -6.22 -15.67 -18.85
N PHE A 594 -5.49 -14.64 -19.25
CA PHE A 594 -5.42 -14.22 -20.66
C PHE A 594 -4.52 -15.11 -21.54
N ASN A 595 -3.51 -15.76 -20.96
CA ASN A 595 -2.66 -16.71 -21.68
C ASN A 595 -3.43 -18.00 -22.04
N THR A 596 -4.37 -18.43 -21.19
CA THR A 596 -5.25 -19.58 -21.47
C THR A 596 -6.48 -19.22 -22.32
N SER A 597 -7.03 -18.01 -22.16
CA SER A 597 -8.17 -17.49 -22.94
C SER A 597 -7.69 -16.53 -24.05
N THR A 598 -7.10 -17.06 -25.11
CA THR A 598 -6.46 -16.28 -26.18
C THR A 598 -7.44 -15.46 -27.03
N ASP A 599 -8.72 -15.84 -27.06
CA ASP A 599 -9.82 -15.11 -27.69
C ASP A 599 -10.26 -13.87 -26.88
N LYS A 600 -9.87 -13.78 -25.60
CA LYS A 600 -10.35 -12.78 -24.65
C LYS A 600 -9.28 -11.75 -24.25
N ASN A 601 -9.78 -10.59 -23.85
CA ASN A 601 -9.00 -9.44 -23.39
C ASN A 601 -9.71 -8.77 -22.20
N ILE A 602 -9.15 -7.67 -21.71
CA ILE A 602 -9.68 -6.94 -20.55
C ILE A 602 -11.17 -6.54 -20.67
N SER A 603 -11.68 -6.26 -21.88
CA SER A 603 -13.11 -5.90 -22.05
C SER A 603 -14.05 -7.07 -21.70
N HIS A 604 -13.66 -8.31 -22.03
CA HIS A 604 -14.39 -9.52 -21.66
C HIS A 604 -14.33 -9.76 -20.16
N LEU A 605 -13.14 -9.61 -19.56
CA LEU A 605 -12.95 -9.75 -18.12
C LEU A 605 -13.85 -8.78 -17.35
N LEU A 606 -13.82 -7.49 -17.69
CA LEU A 606 -14.64 -6.48 -17.02
C LEU A 606 -16.14 -6.76 -17.17
N LYS A 607 -16.57 -7.27 -18.33
CA LYS A 607 -17.98 -7.61 -18.56
C LYS A 607 -18.46 -8.76 -17.68
N ASP A 608 -17.65 -9.81 -17.57
CA ASP A 608 -18.00 -11.00 -16.79
C ASP A 608 -17.84 -10.73 -15.29
N ALA A 609 -16.80 -10.00 -14.86
CA ALA A 609 -16.63 -9.59 -13.48
C ALA A 609 -17.76 -8.66 -12.98
N ALA A 610 -18.29 -7.79 -13.85
CA ALA A 610 -19.48 -6.98 -13.51
C ALA A 610 -20.76 -7.82 -13.29
N ALA A 611 -20.80 -9.07 -13.76
CA ALA A 611 -21.89 -10.00 -13.46
C ALA A 611 -21.92 -10.41 -11.97
N PHE A 612 -20.76 -10.47 -11.30
CA PHE A 612 -20.70 -10.80 -9.87
C PHE A 612 -21.34 -9.71 -9.00
N ILE A 613 -21.21 -8.42 -9.37
CA ILE A 613 -21.92 -7.31 -8.69
C ILE A 613 -23.43 -7.52 -8.77
N ARG A 614 -23.96 -7.89 -9.95
CA ARG A 614 -25.40 -8.12 -10.16
C ARG A 614 -25.94 -9.28 -9.32
N ASN A 615 -25.10 -10.26 -9.00
CA ASN A 615 -25.45 -11.41 -8.17
C ASN A 615 -25.28 -11.12 -6.66
N SER A 616 -24.76 -9.95 -6.28
CA SER A 616 -24.53 -9.57 -4.88
C SER A 616 -25.79 -8.99 -4.24
N GLU A 617 -26.38 -9.76 -3.31
CA GLU A 617 -27.56 -9.35 -2.52
C GLU A 617 -27.30 -8.09 -1.67
N THR A 618 -26.05 -7.83 -1.29
CA THR A 618 -25.68 -6.67 -0.46
C THR A 618 -25.53 -5.39 -1.27
N ASP A 619 -25.15 -5.50 -2.54
CA ASP A 619 -25.03 -4.39 -3.47
C ASP A 619 -26.36 -4.03 -4.15
N ALA A 620 -27.32 -4.97 -4.24
CA ALA A 620 -28.61 -4.76 -4.91
C ALA A 620 -29.37 -3.48 -4.50
N PRO A 621 -29.45 -3.06 -3.21
CA PRO A 621 -30.11 -1.82 -2.81
C PRO A 621 -29.48 -0.54 -3.40
N LEU A 622 -28.22 -0.60 -3.86
CA LEU A 622 -27.50 0.54 -4.44
C LEU A 622 -27.76 0.70 -5.95
N TYR A 623 -28.46 -0.25 -6.59
CA TYR A 623 -28.82 -0.22 -8.02
C TYR A 623 -30.34 -0.32 -8.27
N PRO A 624 -31.17 0.60 -7.74
CA PRO A 624 -32.62 0.55 -7.94
C PRO A 624 -33.04 0.77 -9.40
N GLY A 625 -34.01 -0.04 -9.87
CA GLY A 625 -34.63 0.08 -11.20
C GLY A 625 -33.93 -0.70 -12.32
N ASN A 626 -34.00 -0.22 -13.57
CA ASN A 626 -33.43 -0.88 -14.76
C ASN A 626 -31.89 -0.75 -14.86
N SER A 627 -31.22 -0.56 -13.73
CA SER A 627 -29.80 -0.25 -13.64
C SER A 627 -28.96 -1.53 -13.59
N THR A 628 -28.44 -2.00 -14.73
CA THR A 628 -27.57 -3.18 -14.77
C THR A 628 -26.08 -2.80 -14.69
N PRO A 629 -25.33 -3.23 -13.66
CA PRO A 629 -23.88 -3.04 -13.60
C PRO A 629 -23.17 -3.59 -14.84
N GLY A 630 -22.19 -2.84 -15.36
CA GLY A 630 -21.43 -3.20 -16.55
C GLY A 630 -22.21 -3.12 -17.86
N SER A 631 -23.41 -2.51 -17.89
CA SER A 631 -24.18 -2.30 -19.13
C SER A 631 -23.45 -1.41 -20.15
N TRP A 632 -22.63 -0.46 -19.69
CA TRP A 632 -21.80 0.44 -20.50
C TRP A 632 -20.56 -0.24 -21.11
N ILE A 633 -20.19 -1.44 -20.65
CA ILE A 633 -18.98 -2.13 -21.12
C ILE A 633 -19.24 -2.72 -22.51
N THR A 634 -18.54 -2.17 -23.51
CA THR A 634 -18.45 -2.68 -24.88
C THR A 634 -17.39 -3.78 -24.96
N LEU A 635 -17.76 -4.94 -25.51
CA LEU A 635 -16.82 -6.02 -25.80
C LEU A 635 -16.07 -5.74 -27.10
N TYR A 636 -14.75 -5.89 -27.08
CA TYR A 636 -13.89 -5.81 -28.25
C TYR A 636 -13.24 -7.18 -28.49
N PRO A 637 -13.25 -7.74 -29.71
CA PRO A 637 -12.56 -9.00 -30.00
C PRO A 637 -11.05 -8.84 -29.79
N ASN A 638 -10.36 -9.90 -29.36
CA ASN A 638 -8.90 -9.91 -29.41
C ASN A 638 -8.44 -10.12 -30.86
N SER A 639 -8.25 -9.02 -31.61
CA SER A 639 -7.88 -9.06 -33.02
C SER A 639 -6.50 -8.46 -33.27
N PRO A 640 -5.64 -9.09 -34.09
CA PRO A 640 -4.38 -8.51 -34.53
C PRO A 640 -4.57 -7.40 -35.60
N ILE A 641 -5.81 -7.12 -36.02
CA ILE A 641 -6.16 -6.08 -37.00
C ILE A 641 -6.91 -4.94 -36.31
N ALA A 642 -6.34 -3.73 -36.35
CA ALA A 642 -6.98 -2.53 -35.82
C ALA A 642 -8.30 -2.22 -36.56
N PRO A 643 -9.30 -1.61 -35.90
CA PRO A 643 -10.56 -1.22 -36.55
C PRO A 643 -10.39 -0.38 -37.83
N VAL A 644 -9.35 0.46 -37.89
CA VAL A 644 -9.03 1.29 -39.07
C VAL A 644 -8.62 0.43 -40.29
N CYS A 645 -8.04 -0.74 -40.05
CA CYS A 645 -7.55 -1.65 -41.09
C CYS A 645 -8.57 -2.69 -41.56
N GLN A 646 -9.70 -2.85 -40.87
CA GLN A 646 -10.69 -3.91 -41.17
C GLN A 646 -11.35 -3.79 -42.55
N GLN A 647 -11.22 -2.64 -43.22
CA GLN A 647 -11.71 -2.41 -44.60
C GLN A 647 -10.60 -2.46 -45.66
N GLU A 648 -9.32 -2.41 -45.25
CA GLU A 648 -8.16 -2.34 -46.16
C GLU A 648 -7.37 -3.65 -46.21
N VAL A 649 -7.36 -4.43 -45.12
CA VAL A 649 -6.66 -5.71 -44.99
C VAL A 649 -7.64 -6.87 -45.18
N LEU A 650 -7.31 -7.81 -46.07
CA LEU A 650 -8.11 -9.03 -46.25
C LEU A 650 -7.74 -10.10 -45.21
N SER A 651 -8.71 -10.92 -44.81
CA SER A 651 -8.53 -11.94 -43.76
C SER A 651 -7.51 -13.03 -44.10
N ASP A 652 -7.24 -13.26 -45.38
CA ASP A 652 -6.27 -14.22 -45.91
C ASP A 652 -4.92 -13.57 -46.26
N GLN A 653 -4.78 -12.25 -46.12
CA GLN A 653 -3.56 -11.52 -46.43
C GLN A 653 -2.52 -11.67 -45.31
N VAL A 654 -1.25 -11.86 -45.68
CA VAL A 654 -0.14 -11.90 -44.72
C VAL A 654 0.11 -10.49 -44.15
N ILE A 655 0.05 -10.39 -42.81
CA ILE A 655 0.26 -9.17 -42.01
C ILE A 655 1.34 -9.38 -40.93
N GLY A 656 1.64 -8.31 -40.18
CA GLY A 656 2.75 -8.27 -39.23
C GLY A 656 4.12 -8.32 -39.90
N LEU A 657 4.21 -7.96 -41.18
CA LEU A 657 5.45 -8.03 -41.95
C LEU A 657 6.47 -7.03 -41.39
N ALA A 658 7.60 -7.56 -40.94
CA ALA A 658 8.61 -6.89 -40.14
C ALA A 658 10.02 -7.17 -40.67
N ILE A 659 10.91 -6.19 -40.54
CA ILE A 659 12.36 -6.39 -40.62
C ILE A 659 12.80 -6.88 -39.24
N LEU A 660 13.46 -8.03 -39.17
CA LEU A 660 13.90 -8.68 -37.92
C LEU A 660 15.43 -8.78 -37.82
N GLY A 661 16.16 -8.21 -38.78
CA GLY A 661 17.61 -8.14 -38.78
C GLY A 661 18.12 -7.61 -40.11
N GLN A 662 19.25 -6.92 -40.11
CA GLN A 662 19.92 -6.52 -41.35
C GLN A 662 21.41 -6.29 -41.14
N GLY A 663 22.17 -6.36 -42.21
CA GLY A 663 23.59 -6.03 -42.14
C GLY A 663 24.34 -6.23 -43.44
N LYS A 664 25.66 -6.22 -43.32
CA LYS A 664 26.60 -6.30 -44.45
C LYS A 664 27.20 -7.71 -44.58
N GLU A 665 27.45 -8.12 -45.81
CA GLU A 665 28.19 -9.33 -46.17
C GLU A 665 29.67 -9.01 -46.45
N ARG A 666 30.55 -10.03 -46.40
CA ARG A 666 32.01 -9.85 -46.63
C ARG A 666 32.35 -9.31 -48.04
N ASN A 667 31.48 -9.56 -49.01
CA ASN A 667 31.59 -9.10 -50.40
C ASN A 667 31.15 -7.62 -50.60
N GLY A 668 30.61 -6.96 -49.57
CA GLY A 668 30.08 -5.60 -49.65
C GLY A 668 28.58 -5.48 -49.95
N ASN A 669 27.90 -6.58 -50.30
CA ASN A 669 26.45 -6.64 -50.42
C ASN A 669 25.79 -6.63 -49.03
N HIS A 670 24.47 -6.53 -49.01
CA HIS A 670 23.66 -6.54 -47.80
C HIS A 670 22.76 -7.78 -47.72
N TRP A 671 22.38 -8.09 -46.50
CA TRP A 671 21.35 -9.08 -46.18
C TRP A 671 20.28 -8.42 -45.30
N VAL A 672 19.05 -8.93 -45.38
CA VAL A 672 17.92 -8.53 -44.55
C VAL A 672 17.13 -9.76 -44.17
N THR A 673 16.74 -9.85 -42.90
CA THR A 673 15.86 -10.88 -42.37
C THR A 673 14.48 -10.29 -42.18
N LEU A 674 13.49 -11.00 -42.69
CA LEU A 674 12.08 -10.63 -42.61
C LEU A 674 11.35 -11.64 -41.73
N GLY A 675 10.28 -11.21 -41.09
CA GLY A 675 9.30 -12.11 -40.52
C GLY A 675 7.87 -11.56 -40.59
N TRP A 676 6.89 -12.41 -40.35
CA TRP A 676 5.46 -12.07 -40.41
C TRP A 676 4.66 -12.92 -39.42
N LEU A 677 3.40 -12.54 -39.16
CA LEU A 677 2.52 -13.32 -38.30
C LEU A 677 2.15 -14.65 -38.97
N PRO A 678 2.21 -15.79 -38.24
CA PRO A 678 1.74 -17.07 -38.76
C PRO A 678 0.23 -17.02 -39.02
N GLN A 679 -0.21 -17.61 -40.13
CA GLN A 679 -1.63 -17.83 -40.43
C GLN A 679 -2.01 -19.28 -40.08
N GLU A 680 -3.16 -19.46 -39.45
CA GLU A 680 -3.66 -20.78 -39.05
C GLU A 680 -3.90 -21.67 -40.29
N GLY A 681 -3.46 -22.93 -40.21
CA GLY A 681 -3.56 -23.88 -41.33
C GLY A 681 -2.56 -23.68 -42.48
N VAL A 682 -1.74 -22.62 -42.47
CA VAL A 682 -0.75 -22.34 -43.52
C VAL A 682 0.63 -22.88 -43.16
N SER A 683 1.13 -23.84 -43.95
CA SER A 683 2.46 -24.44 -43.79
C SER A 683 3.53 -23.89 -44.74
N ARG A 684 3.16 -23.08 -45.74
CA ARG A 684 4.09 -22.56 -46.75
C ARG A 684 3.79 -21.14 -47.18
N TYR A 685 4.86 -20.38 -47.40
CA TYR A 685 4.85 -18.99 -47.85
C TYR A 685 5.74 -18.82 -49.08
N GLN A 686 5.34 -17.95 -49.99
CA GLN A 686 6.15 -17.43 -51.10
C GLN A 686 6.59 -16.00 -50.78
N ILE A 687 7.85 -15.68 -51.08
CA ILE A 687 8.49 -14.39 -50.82
C ILE A 687 9.08 -13.89 -52.13
N GLY A 688 8.54 -12.78 -52.63
CA GLY A 688 9.00 -12.11 -53.85
C GLY A 688 9.74 -10.81 -53.52
N TRP A 689 10.81 -10.51 -54.25
CA TRP A 689 11.48 -9.20 -54.17
C TRP A 689 12.04 -8.72 -55.51
N GLY A 690 12.22 -7.41 -55.66
CA GLY A 690 12.82 -6.78 -56.85
C GLY A 690 12.93 -5.26 -56.73
N GLU A 691 13.69 -4.61 -57.61
CA GLU A 691 13.84 -3.14 -57.59
C GLU A 691 12.60 -2.38 -58.11
N THR A 692 11.68 -3.07 -58.81
CA THR A 692 10.42 -2.51 -59.32
C THR A 692 9.21 -3.00 -58.51
N PRO A 693 8.19 -2.16 -58.26
CA PRO A 693 6.94 -2.60 -57.65
C PRO A 693 6.21 -3.64 -58.50
N PHE A 694 5.65 -4.65 -57.84
CA PHE A 694 4.83 -5.70 -58.46
C PHE A 694 3.57 -5.96 -57.63
N THR A 695 2.54 -6.49 -58.30
CA THR A 695 1.23 -6.82 -57.71
C THR A 695 0.89 -8.31 -57.75
N ARG A 696 1.76 -9.14 -58.36
CA ARG A 696 1.63 -10.61 -58.43
C ARG A 696 2.99 -11.26 -58.21
N MET A 697 3.03 -12.42 -57.56
CA MET A 697 4.30 -13.12 -57.27
C MET A 697 5.06 -13.56 -58.53
N ASP A 698 4.37 -13.87 -59.63
CA ASP A 698 5.02 -14.24 -60.91
C ASP A 698 5.77 -13.08 -61.60
N LYS A 699 5.68 -11.86 -61.05
CA LYS A 699 6.36 -10.66 -61.54
C LYS A 699 7.45 -10.15 -60.60
N ALA A 700 7.73 -10.84 -59.50
CA ALA A 700 8.88 -10.53 -58.67
C ALA A 700 10.19 -10.79 -59.43
N GLY A 701 11.20 -9.93 -59.23
CA GLY A 701 12.51 -10.08 -59.87
C GLY A 701 13.31 -11.28 -59.35
N GLN A 702 12.98 -11.73 -58.14
CA GLN A 702 13.44 -12.94 -57.47
C GLN A 702 12.28 -13.51 -56.63
N LEU A 703 12.25 -14.83 -56.47
CA LEU A 703 11.21 -15.55 -55.72
C LEU A 703 11.85 -16.67 -54.89
N ARG A 704 11.36 -16.89 -53.67
CA ARG A 704 11.75 -17.99 -52.79
C ARG A 704 10.52 -18.51 -52.03
N SER A 705 10.52 -19.79 -51.66
CA SER A 705 9.52 -20.37 -50.75
C SER A 705 10.12 -20.63 -49.36
N SER A 706 9.28 -20.62 -48.33
CA SER A 706 9.64 -20.92 -46.94
C SER A 706 8.51 -21.68 -46.24
N GLU A 707 8.87 -22.60 -45.35
CA GLU A 707 7.93 -23.24 -44.42
C GLU A 707 7.99 -22.59 -43.02
N GLN A 708 8.95 -21.68 -42.82
CA GLN A 708 9.09 -20.83 -41.63
C GLN A 708 8.55 -19.41 -41.89
N THR A 709 8.06 -18.74 -40.86
CA THR A 709 7.58 -17.34 -40.88
C THR A 709 8.70 -16.30 -40.77
N ARG A 710 9.97 -16.71 -40.89
CA ARG A 710 11.16 -15.86 -40.86
C ARG A 710 12.13 -16.28 -41.97
N ILE A 711 12.75 -15.33 -42.68
CA ILE A 711 13.64 -15.64 -43.80
C ILE A 711 14.71 -14.56 -44.05
N THR A 712 15.94 -14.97 -44.38
CA THR A 712 17.02 -14.06 -44.80
C THR A 712 17.09 -13.95 -46.33
N LEU A 713 16.96 -12.72 -46.84
CA LEU A 713 17.35 -12.35 -48.20
C LEU A 713 18.81 -11.88 -48.18
N SER A 714 19.61 -12.35 -49.14
CA SER A 714 21.07 -12.14 -49.19
C SER A 714 21.50 -11.64 -50.58
N GLY A 715 22.72 -11.09 -50.68
CA GLY A 715 23.26 -10.58 -51.94
C GLY A 715 22.58 -9.32 -52.49
N LEU A 716 21.90 -8.53 -51.63
CA LEU A 716 21.26 -7.28 -52.02
C LEU A 716 22.33 -6.20 -52.28
N GLN A 717 22.24 -5.51 -53.41
CA GLN A 717 23.19 -4.43 -53.74
C GLN A 717 23.04 -3.26 -52.75
N PRO A 718 24.14 -2.65 -52.27
CA PRO A 718 24.08 -1.55 -51.31
C PRO A 718 23.29 -0.35 -51.84
N TYR A 719 22.51 0.28 -50.95
CA TYR A 719 21.71 1.49 -51.18
C TYR A 719 20.64 1.42 -52.29
N ARG A 720 20.37 0.24 -52.86
CA ARG A 720 19.23 -0.02 -53.75
C ARG A 720 17.93 -0.15 -52.97
N ASN A 721 16.84 0.29 -53.58
CA ASN A 721 15.48 0.10 -53.08
C ASN A 721 14.92 -1.22 -53.61
N TYR A 722 14.37 -2.04 -52.73
CA TYR A 722 13.68 -3.28 -53.04
C TYR A 722 12.23 -3.18 -52.57
N GLN A 723 11.33 -3.64 -53.42
CA GLN A 723 9.94 -3.92 -53.10
C GLN A 723 9.85 -5.39 -52.73
N ILE A 724 9.31 -5.69 -51.56
CA ILE A 724 9.23 -7.04 -51.01
C ILE A 724 7.77 -7.34 -50.67
N ARG A 725 7.30 -8.55 -50.99
CA ARG A 725 5.98 -9.04 -50.62
C ARG A 725 6.05 -10.51 -50.21
N VAL A 726 5.10 -10.92 -49.37
CA VAL A 726 4.90 -12.30 -48.91
C VAL A 726 3.48 -12.75 -49.25
N MET A 727 3.27 -14.03 -49.52
CA MET A 727 1.95 -14.62 -49.78
C MET A 727 1.93 -16.04 -49.23
N SER A 728 0.87 -16.39 -48.51
CA SER A 728 0.62 -17.75 -48.03
C SER A 728 0.14 -18.67 -49.15
N GLU A 729 0.25 -19.98 -48.95
CA GLU A 729 -0.33 -20.97 -49.86
C GLU A 729 -1.86 -20.79 -49.94
N GLY A 730 -2.33 -20.34 -51.11
CA GLY A 730 -3.76 -20.08 -51.39
C GLY A 730 -4.31 -18.72 -50.92
N GLY A 731 -3.52 -17.91 -50.22
CA GLY A 731 -3.93 -16.60 -49.71
C GLY A 731 -3.52 -15.41 -50.59
N THR A 732 -3.94 -14.21 -50.17
CA THR A 732 -3.67 -12.95 -50.87
C THR A 732 -2.26 -12.40 -50.58
N ILE A 733 -1.65 -11.82 -51.61
CA ILE A 733 -0.33 -11.18 -51.52
C ILE A 733 -0.34 -9.99 -50.54
N SER A 734 0.69 -9.92 -49.67
CA SER A 734 0.86 -8.85 -48.68
C SER A 734 0.96 -7.47 -49.32
N ALA A 735 0.77 -6.44 -48.50
CA ALA A 735 1.19 -5.08 -48.84
C ALA A 735 2.71 -5.01 -49.18
N PRO A 736 3.14 -4.02 -49.99
CA PRO A 736 4.54 -3.89 -50.39
C PRO A 736 5.40 -3.29 -49.28
N LEU A 737 6.34 -4.08 -48.77
CA LEU A 737 7.41 -3.57 -47.91
C LEU A 737 8.48 -2.91 -48.79
N SER A 738 8.68 -1.61 -48.61
CA SER A 738 9.78 -0.87 -49.23
C SER A 738 11.02 -0.94 -48.33
N TYR A 739 12.06 -1.65 -48.78
CA TYR A 739 13.33 -1.79 -48.06
C TYR A 739 14.48 -1.20 -48.86
N ARG A 740 15.35 -0.39 -48.22
CA ARG A 740 16.58 0.09 -48.87
C ARG A 740 17.79 -0.57 -48.22
N ALA A 741 18.56 -1.30 -49.03
CA ALA A 741 19.69 -2.09 -48.56
C ALA A 741 20.74 -1.24 -47.82
N GLY A 742 20.91 -1.50 -46.52
CA GLY A 742 21.86 -0.79 -45.67
C GLY A 742 21.39 0.58 -45.14
N GLN A 743 20.12 0.96 -45.36
CA GLN A 743 19.53 2.09 -44.66
C GLN A 743 18.85 1.61 -43.37
N LEU A 744 19.37 2.08 -42.22
CA LEU A 744 18.68 1.92 -40.95
C LEU A 744 17.48 2.87 -40.89
N HIS A 745 16.28 2.36 -40.65
CA HIS A 745 15.10 3.17 -40.42
C HIS A 745 14.92 3.40 -38.92
N VAL A 746 15.67 4.37 -38.40
CA VAL A 746 15.53 4.83 -37.01
C VAL A 746 14.21 5.59 -36.88
N ALA A 747 13.45 5.27 -35.84
CA ALA A 747 12.13 5.82 -35.61
C ALA A 747 12.21 7.31 -35.18
N ASP A 748 11.17 8.11 -35.51
CA ASP A 748 11.06 9.53 -35.10
C ASP A 748 10.88 9.69 -33.58
N THR A 749 11.08 10.90 -33.05
CA THR A 749 11.17 11.15 -31.58
C THR A 749 9.83 11.12 -30.83
N ARG A 750 8.74 10.83 -31.54
CA ARG A 750 7.34 10.75 -31.06
C ARG A 750 6.80 12.07 -30.52
N ILE A 751 7.21 13.19 -31.11
CA ILE A 751 6.85 14.54 -30.67
C ILE A 751 5.63 15.04 -31.47
N THR A 752 4.47 14.98 -30.85
CA THR A 752 3.19 15.43 -31.44
C THR A 752 2.97 16.95 -31.41
N HIS A 753 3.88 17.74 -30.82
CA HIS A 753 3.74 19.18 -30.67
C HIS A 753 4.90 19.95 -31.31
N SER A 754 4.60 20.71 -32.37
CA SER A 754 5.63 21.28 -33.25
C SER A 754 6.48 22.37 -32.60
N MET A 755 7.77 22.10 -32.35
CA MET A 755 8.80 23.11 -32.18
C MET A 755 9.31 23.61 -33.55
N GLY A 756 8.46 24.33 -34.29
CA GLY A 756 8.84 24.95 -35.56
C GLY A 756 8.84 24.00 -36.76
N LEU A 757 10.03 23.73 -37.33
CA LEU A 757 10.25 22.89 -38.53
C LEU A 757 10.21 21.37 -38.25
N ASP A 758 9.82 21.00 -37.04
CA ASP A 758 9.87 19.66 -36.46
C ASP A 758 8.98 18.61 -37.15
N ASP A 759 9.27 17.33 -36.91
CA ASP A 759 8.66 16.17 -37.58
C ASP A 759 7.22 15.85 -37.11
N GLY A 760 6.73 16.46 -36.03
CA GLY A 760 5.34 16.38 -35.57
C GLY A 760 4.25 16.86 -36.55
N LYS A 761 4.62 17.26 -37.78
CA LYS A 761 3.72 17.49 -38.94
C LYS A 761 4.16 16.75 -40.22
N ARG A 762 5.20 15.92 -40.13
CA ARG A 762 5.95 15.26 -41.22
C ARG A 762 6.54 13.91 -40.74
N GLY A 763 5.71 13.07 -40.17
CA GLY A 763 6.12 11.77 -39.60
C GLY A 763 4.95 10.81 -39.51
N ARG A 764 5.12 9.70 -38.80
CA ARG A 764 4.02 8.75 -38.57
C ARG A 764 3.04 9.24 -37.50
N ASP A 765 3.49 10.03 -36.54
CA ASP A 765 2.76 10.41 -35.31
C ASP A 765 1.30 10.88 -35.49
N LEU A 766 0.97 11.56 -36.60
CA LEU A 766 -0.38 12.06 -36.88
C LEU A 766 -1.15 11.25 -37.94
N ASP A 767 -0.58 10.18 -38.48
CA ASP A 767 -1.20 9.36 -39.52
C ASP A 767 -2.03 8.22 -38.91
N SER A 768 -3.35 8.41 -38.86
CA SER A 768 -4.29 7.42 -38.32
C SER A 768 -4.85 6.44 -39.38
N ARG A 769 -4.31 6.46 -40.60
CA ARG A 769 -4.68 5.52 -41.67
C ARG A 769 -4.17 4.11 -41.34
N CYS A 770 -4.67 3.11 -42.06
CA CYS A 770 -4.15 1.76 -41.94
C CYS A 770 -2.68 1.71 -42.41
N ASP A 771 -1.85 0.92 -41.71
CA ASP A 771 -0.64 0.31 -42.23
C ASP A 771 -0.95 -1.18 -42.55
N PRO A 772 -1.24 -1.52 -43.81
CA PRO A 772 -1.53 -2.90 -44.19
C PRO A 772 -0.35 -3.87 -44.07
N LEU A 773 0.87 -3.40 -43.71
CA LEU A 773 1.99 -4.28 -43.38
C LEU A 773 1.89 -4.82 -41.95
N SER A 774 1.47 -3.99 -40.99
CA SER A 774 1.25 -4.40 -39.59
C SER A 774 -0.15 -4.95 -39.36
N GLY A 775 -1.16 -4.42 -40.07
CA GLY A 775 -2.57 -4.57 -39.70
C GLY A 775 -3.03 -3.54 -38.65
N GLN A 776 -2.19 -2.57 -38.30
CA GLN A 776 -2.43 -1.54 -37.28
C GLN A 776 -2.55 -0.15 -37.93
N ALA A 777 -2.96 0.87 -37.17
CA ALA A 777 -2.86 2.25 -37.67
C ALA A 777 -1.38 2.68 -37.80
N VAL A 778 -1.05 3.56 -38.74
CA VAL A 778 0.34 4.05 -38.94
C VAL A 778 0.90 4.71 -37.66
N ASN A 779 0.05 5.40 -36.88
CA ASN A 779 0.36 5.95 -35.56
C ASN A 779 -0.17 5.12 -34.37
N SER A 780 -0.38 3.82 -34.58
CA SER A 780 -0.85 2.88 -33.55
C SER A 780 -0.03 2.98 -32.27
N ASN A 781 -0.70 2.87 -31.12
CA ASN A 781 -0.05 2.66 -29.83
C ASN A 781 -0.02 1.19 -29.42
N LEU A 782 -0.70 0.28 -30.15
CA LEU A 782 -0.85 -1.14 -29.77
C LEU A 782 0.43 -1.95 -29.99
N ASP A 783 1.27 -1.50 -30.93
CA ASP A 783 2.60 -2.03 -31.26
C ASP A 783 3.70 -1.00 -30.98
N GLY A 784 3.57 -0.26 -29.87
CA GLY A 784 4.53 0.75 -29.40
C GLY A 784 4.15 2.19 -29.76
N VAL A 785 4.51 3.17 -28.92
CA VAL A 785 4.01 4.56 -29.00
C VAL A 785 4.13 5.16 -30.41
N LEU A 786 3.00 5.65 -30.93
CA LEU A 786 2.85 6.42 -32.17
C LEU A 786 3.50 5.75 -33.40
N GLY A 787 3.30 4.44 -33.55
CA GLY A 787 3.79 3.68 -34.70
C GLY A 787 5.25 3.28 -34.57
N ALA A 788 5.71 2.93 -33.36
CA ALA A 788 7.06 2.43 -33.14
C ALA A 788 7.30 1.04 -33.73
N ARG A 789 6.24 0.23 -33.87
CA ARG A 789 6.25 -1.14 -34.41
C ARG A 789 7.21 -2.09 -33.70
N TYR A 790 6.98 -2.27 -32.41
CA TYR A 790 7.70 -3.20 -31.54
C TYR A 790 7.04 -4.59 -31.45
N ILE A 791 7.86 -5.64 -31.41
CA ILE A 791 7.44 -7.03 -31.23
C ILE A 791 8.15 -7.62 -30.01
N LYS A 792 7.38 -8.11 -29.03
CA LYS A 792 7.86 -8.79 -27.82
C LYS A 792 8.28 -10.23 -28.17
N LEU A 793 9.50 -10.60 -27.79
CA LEU A 793 10.11 -11.90 -28.10
C LEU A 793 10.42 -12.73 -26.84
N ASP A 794 10.30 -14.05 -26.97
CA ASP A 794 10.73 -15.02 -25.95
C ASP A 794 12.26 -15.18 -25.87
N ASN A 795 12.74 -16.07 -24.99
CA ASN A 795 14.17 -16.33 -24.82
C ASN A 795 14.86 -17.04 -26.01
N ARG A 796 14.10 -17.49 -27.01
CA ARG A 796 14.58 -18.08 -28.27
C ARG A 796 14.55 -17.07 -29.42
N GLY A 797 13.94 -15.90 -29.19
CA GLY A 797 13.75 -14.87 -30.21
C GLY A 797 12.48 -15.05 -31.04
N GLU A 798 11.51 -15.86 -30.59
CA GLU A 798 10.23 -16.01 -31.26
C GLU A 798 9.17 -15.03 -30.70
N PRO A 799 8.26 -14.49 -31.54
CA PRO A 799 7.20 -13.60 -31.08
C PRO A 799 6.31 -14.27 -30.03
N LEU A 800 6.02 -13.56 -28.94
CA LEU A 800 5.03 -14.02 -27.97
C LEU A 800 3.64 -14.18 -28.63
N PRO A 801 2.86 -15.23 -28.30
CA PRO A 801 1.49 -15.41 -28.79
C PRO A 801 0.54 -14.26 -28.47
N ARG A 802 0.80 -13.51 -27.39
CA ARG A 802 0.01 -12.37 -26.92
C ARG A 802 0.90 -11.12 -26.85
N GLN A 803 0.85 -10.29 -27.89
CA GLN A 803 1.62 -9.04 -27.96
C GLN A 803 1.00 -7.91 -27.13
N ASP A 804 -0.28 -8.02 -26.78
CA ASP A 804 -1.06 -7.05 -26.03
C ASP A 804 -0.81 -7.08 -24.52
N LEU A 805 -0.35 -8.20 -23.96
CA LEU A 805 -0.14 -8.36 -22.51
C LEU A 805 1.07 -7.59 -21.98
N SER A 806 0.99 -7.15 -20.73
CA SER A 806 2.07 -6.42 -20.06
C SER A 806 3.23 -7.35 -19.67
N TYR A 807 4.42 -6.78 -19.40
CA TYR A 807 5.57 -7.58 -18.91
C TYR A 807 5.27 -8.29 -17.58
N LYS A 808 4.41 -7.73 -16.73
CA LYS A 808 3.97 -8.36 -15.46
C LYS A 808 3.16 -9.63 -15.70
N GLN A 809 2.40 -9.67 -16.79
CA GLN A 809 1.51 -10.76 -17.16
C GLN A 809 2.20 -11.83 -18.00
N MET A 810 3.05 -11.41 -18.93
CA MET A 810 3.81 -12.29 -19.82
C MET A 810 5.20 -11.67 -20.07
N PRO A 811 6.20 -12.02 -19.24
CA PRO A 811 7.56 -11.54 -19.41
C PRO A 811 8.14 -11.92 -20.78
N PHE A 812 8.86 -10.99 -21.40
CA PHE A 812 9.58 -11.16 -22.65
C PHE A 812 11.07 -10.88 -22.46
N ALA A 813 11.92 -11.50 -23.26
CA ALA A 813 13.38 -11.40 -23.13
C ALA A 813 13.97 -10.29 -24.01
N CYS A 814 13.33 -9.99 -25.15
CA CYS A 814 13.76 -8.94 -26.07
C CYS A 814 12.57 -8.23 -26.72
N VAL A 815 12.88 -7.08 -27.31
CA VAL A 815 11.97 -6.32 -28.19
C VAL A 815 12.62 -6.15 -29.55
N ALA A 816 12.00 -6.65 -30.61
CA ALA A 816 12.39 -6.31 -31.98
C ALA A 816 11.70 -5.03 -32.44
N ASP A 817 12.47 -4.11 -33.01
CA ASP A 817 11.96 -2.99 -33.81
C ASP A 817 11.78 -3.47 -35.25
N ALA A 818 10.52 -3.58 -35.67
CA ALA A 818 10.12 -4.13 -36.96
C ALA A 818 10.50 -3.27 -38.18
N LEU A 819 11.04 -2.07 -37.95
CA LEU A 819 11.40 -1.10 -38.98
C LEU A 819 12.92 -0.99 -39.14
N SER A 820 13.65 -0.89 -38.03
CA SER A 820 15.11 -0.84 -38.06
C SER A 820 15.74 -2.23 -38.21
N GLY A 821 15.03 -3.29 -37.79
CA GLY A 821 15.57 -4.64 -37.69
C GLY A 821 16.46 -4.87 -36.48
N LEU A 822 16.56 -3.89 -35.57
CA LEU A 822 17.32 -4.03 -34.33
C LEU A 822 16.52 -4.83 -33.31
N VAL A 823 17.24 -5.60 -32.50
CA VAL A 823 16.67 -6.33 -31.36
C VAL A 823 17.30 -5.81 -30.08
N TRP A 824 16.46 -5.38 -29.15
CA TRP A 824 16.83 -4.73 -27.90
C TRP A 824 16.68 -5.68 -26.71
N GLU A 825 17.64 -5.60 -25.78
CA GLU A 825 17.61 -6.32 -24.52
C GLU A 825 16.45 -5.81 -23.64
N THR A 826 15.61 -6.72 -23.14
CA THR A 826 14.69 -6.40 -22.03
C THR A 826 15.39 -6.70 -20.71
N LYS A 827 15.41 -5.72 -19.80
CA LYS A 827 15.99 -5.91 -18.47
C LYS A 827 15.10 -6.78 -17.57
N VAL A 828 15.68 -7.24 -16.47
CA VAL A 828 15.02 -8.01 -15.41
C VAL A 828 15.07 -7.20 -14.13
N GLN A 829 13.94 -7.15 -13.43
CA GLN A 829 13.80 -6.35 -12.22
C GLN A 829 14.71 -6.90 -11.12
N HIS A 830 15.53 -6.03 -10.52
CA HIS A 830 16.31 -6.39 -9.34
C HIS A 830 15.41 -6.86 -8.20
N LYS A 831 15.76 -7.99 -7.58
CA LYS A 831 15.18 -8.45 -6.31
C LYS A 831 16.29 -8.76 -5.32
N ASP A 832 16.13 -8.32 -4.08
CA ASP A 832 17.16 -8.49 -3.05
C ASP A 832 17.46 -9.99 -2.83
N GLY A 833 18.73 -10.38 -2.98
CA GLY A 833 19.18 -11.77 -2.86
C GLY A 833 19.12 -12.59 -4.15
N GLU A 834 18.44 -12.11 -5.20
CA GLU A 834 18.59 -12.60 -6.56
C GLU A 834 19.54 -11.66 -7.34
N SER A 835 20.21 -12.17 -8.37
CA SER A 835 21.05 -11.33 -9.24
C SER A 835 21.13 -11.96 -10.63
N SER A 836 21.00 -11.12 -11.67
CA SER A 836 20.93 -11.54 -13.06
C SER A 836 21.96 -10.81 -13.90
N LEU A 837 22.41 -11.43 -14.99
CA LEU A 837 23.20 -10.76 -16.03
C LEU A 837 22.42 -9.59 -16.67
N HIS A 838 21.09 -9.63 -16.61
CA HIS A 838 20.18 -8.65 -17.21
C HIS A 838 19.50 -7.74 -16.16
N ASP A 839 20.03 -7.72 -14.94
CA ASP A 839 19.51 -6.95 -13.82
C ASP A 839 19.49 -5.44 -14.11
N ASP A 840 18.35 -4.79 -13.88
CA ASP A 840 18.13 -3.40 -14.23
C ASP A 840 18.90 -2.39 -13.34
N LYS A 841 19.37 -2.82 -12.16
CA LYS A 841 20.24 -2.01 -11.28
C LYS A 841 21.74 -2.24 -11.51
N SER A 842 22.13 -3.13 -12.43
CA SER A 842 23.54 -3.38 -12.71
C SER A 842 24.24 -2.19 -13.39
N LEU A 843 25.37 -1.81 -12.82
CA LEU A 843 26.20 -0.68 -13.23
C LEU A 843 27.56 -1.16 -13.73
N PHE A 844 28.05 -0.53 -14.79
CA PHE A 844 29.26 -0.94 -15.52
C PHE A 844 30.18 0.26 -15.78
N ALA A 845 31.49 0.02 -15.75
CA ALA A 845 32.48 0.91 -16.36
C ALA A 845 32.56 0.68 -17.89
N TYR A 846 33.23 1.56 -18.62
CA TYR A 846 33.39 1.39 -20.07
C TYR A 846 34.33 0.20 -20.42
N ASP A 847 35.50 0.14 -19.79
CA ASP A 847 36.47 -0.97 -19.93
C ASP A 847 37.23 -1.17 -18.58
N ASP A 848 38.16 -2.11 -18.53
CA ASP A 848 38.96 -2.49 -17.34
C ASP A 848 40.00 -1.45 -16.85
N ILE A 849 39.83 -0.18 -17.25
CA ILE A 849 40.83 0.88 -17.10
C ILE A 849 41.14 1.14 -15.61
N GLN A 850 42.41 0.98 -15.25
CA GLN A 850 42.92 1.25 -13.91
C GLN A 850 42.82 2.74 -13.57
N SER A 851 42.26 3.06 -12.40
CA SER A 851 42.07 4.43 -11.92
C SER A 851 41.94 4.46 -10.41
N ASN A 852 42.54 5.49 -9.80
CA ASN A 852 42.55 5.69 -8.35
C ASN A 852 41.17 6.07 -7.78
N ASN A 853 40.22 6.43 -8.64
CA ASN A 853 38.83 6.69 -8.23
C ASN A 853 38.11 5.37 -7.95
N ALA A 854 37.40 5.25 -6.83
CA ALA A 854 36.56 4.09 -6.54
C ALA A 854 35.48 3.88 -7.60
N PHE A 855 35.11 2.61 -7.87
CA PHE A 855 33.96 2.27 -8.71
C PHE A 855 32.74 2.13 -7.80
N ASN A 856 31.86 3.13 -7.80
CA ASN A 856 30.67 3.17 -6.94
C ASN A 856 29.48 2.47 -7.60
N GLY A 857 29.66 1.21 -8.00
CA GLY A 857 28.64 0.41 -8.69
C GLY A 857 28.87 -1.08 -8.52
N SER A 858 27.88 -1.88 -8.91
CA SER A 858 27.94 -3.33 -8.89
C SER A 858 27.24 -3.96 -10.08
N CYS A 859 27.66 -5.15 -10.45
CA CYS A 859 27.05 -5.97 -11.48
C CYS A 859 27.09 -7.44 -11.05
N TYR A 860 26.21 -8.28 -11.63
CA TYR A 860 26.32 -9.73 -11.47
C TYR A 860 27.50 -10.30 -12.26
N ASP A 861 28.32 -11.15 -11.65
CA ASP A 861 29.35 -11.91 -12.34
C ASP A 861 28.99 -13.42 -12.41
N PRO A 862 28.48 -13.91 -13.56
CA PRO A 862 28.17 -15.32 -13.79
C PRO A 862 29.29 -16.32 -13.47
N GLN A 863 30.57 -15.89 -13.45
CA GLN A 863 31.69 -16.78 -13.11
C GLN A 863 31.81 -17.05 -11.61
N SER A 864 31.43 -16.08 -10.77
CA SER A 864 31.47 -16.20 -9.31
C SER A 864 30.10 -16.53 -8.69
N GLY A 865 29.01 -16.35 -9.45
CA GLY A 865 27.64 -16.50 -8.96
C GLY A 865 27.24 -15.39 -7.98
N ALA A 866 27.97 -14.28 -7.95
CA ALA A 866 27.81 -13.20 -6.98
C ALA A 866 27.94 -11.82 -7.63
N LEU A 867 27.54 -10.77 -6.90
CA LEU A 867 27.80 -9.39 -7.29
C LEU A 867 29.30 -9.06 -7.19
N ALA A 868 29.81 -8.37 -8.20
CA ALA A 868 31.13 -7.76 -8.21
C ALA A 868 31.01 -6.23 -8.13
N SER A 869 32.03 -5.57 -7.58
CA SER A 869 32.11 -4.11 -7.42
C SER A 869 33.45 -3.55 -7.88
N ASP A 870 34.10 -4.21 -8.84
CA ASP A 870 35.35 -3.77 -9.46
C ASP A 870 35.19 -3.67 -10.99
N ARG A 871 35.92 -2.75 -11.61
CA ARG A 871 35.83 -2.48 -13.05
C ARG A 871 36.28 -3.65 -13.94
N SER A 872 37.12 -4.57 -13.44
CA SER A 872 37.61 -5.70 -14.23
C SER A 872 36.54 -6.77 -14.45
N ARG A 873 35.59 -6.86 -13.52
CA ARG A 873 34.38 -7.69 -13.64
C ARG A 873 33.17 -6.91 -14.15
N CYS A 874 33.00 -5.65 -13.73
CA CYS A 874 31.88 -4.80 -14.14
C CYS A 874 32.28 -3.77 -15.19
N ASN A 875 32.46 -4.24 -16.43
CA ASN A 875 32.63 -3.39 -17.60
C ASN A 875 31.78 -3.84 -18.81
N LEU A 876 31.49 -2.89 -19.69
CA LEU A 876 30.65 -3.05 -20.89
C LEU A 876 31.14 -4.18 -21.80
N LYS A 877 32.45 -4.30 -22.02
CA LYS A 877 33.06 -5.33 -22.87
C LYS A 877 32.83 -6.75 -22.33
N ARG A 878 32.94 -6.94 -21.02
CA ARG A 878 32.64 -8.19 -20.33
C ARG A 878 31.14 -8.49 -20.36
N GLN A 879 30.29 -7.51 -20.10
CA GLN A 879 28.83 -7.63 -20.21
C GLN A 879 28.41 -8.10 -21.61
N ILE A 880 28.89 -7.43 -22.67
CA ILE A 880 28.65 -7.82 -24.06
C ILE A 880 29.11 -9.26 -24.33
N SER A 881 30.30 -9.63 -23.85
CA SER A 881 30.82 -11.00 -24.01
C SER A 881 29.94 -12.05 -23.31
N GLN A 882 29.47 -11.75 -22.09
CA GLN A 882 28.64 -12.66 -21.31
C GLN A 882 27.22 -12.80 -21.90
N VAL A 883 26.61 -11.71 -22.38
CA VAL A 883 25.28 -11.76 -23.04
C VAL A 883 25.35 -12.49 -24.39
N ASN A 884 26.44 -12.34 -25.14
CA ASN A 884 26.68 -13.12 -26.36
C ASN A 884 26.90 -14.61 -26.07
N GLN A 885 27.46 -14.96 -24.92
CA GLN A 885 27.61 -16.36 -24.47
C GLN A 885 26.29 -16.96 -23.97
N SER A 886 25.45 -16.18 -23.28
CA SER A 886 24.12 -16.63 -22.83
C SER A 886 23.13 -16.82 -23.97
N LYS A 887 23.41 -16.24 -25.14
CA LYS A 887 22.54 -16.25 -26.34
C LYS A 887 21.14 -15.71 -26.05
N LEU A 888 21.05 -14.55 -25.39
CA LEU A 888 19.78 -13.88 -25.14
C LEU A 888 18.96 -13.79 -26.44
N CYS A 889 17.73 -14.31 -26.42
CA CYS A 889 16.82 -14.38 -27.58
C CYS A 889 17.40 -15.14 -28.79
N GLY A 890 18.26 -16.13 -28.54
CA GLY A 890 18.97 -16.89 -29.57
C GLY A 890 20.11 -16.12 -30.27
N LEU A 891 20.35 -14.86 -29.90
CA LEU A 891 21.29 -13.95 -30.58
C LEU A 891 22.66 -13.91 -29.90
N SER A 892 23.73 -13.86 -30.70
CA SER A 892 25.12 -13.78 -30.24
C SER A 892 25.92 -12.67 -30.95
N ASN A 893 25.22 -11.60 -31.35
CA ASN A 893 25.72 -10.39 -32.00
C ASN A 893 25.31 -9.11 -31.24
N TRP A 894 25.12 -9.22 -29.92
CA TRP A 894 24.86 -8.11 -29.02
C TRP A 894 26.06 -7.17 -28.94
N ARG A 895 25.77 -5.87 -28.86
CA ARG A 895 26.72 -4.76 -28.78
C ARG A 895 26.11 -3.58 -28.01
N ALA A 896 26.92 -2.59 -27.67
CA ALA A 896 26.41 -1.29 -27.28
C ALA A 896 25.70 -0.62 -28.48
N PRO A 897 24.59 0.10 -28.26
CA PRO A 897 23.95 0.89 -29.29
C PRO A 897 24.82 2.10 -29.66
N SER A 898 24.67 2.61 -30.87
CA SER A 898 25.05 3.99 -31.18
C SER A 898 24.05 4.98 -30.59
N GLN A 899 24.45 6.24 -30.46
CA GLN A 899 23.58 7.30 -29.95
C GLN A 899 22.33 7.44 -30.83
N GLN A 900 22.48 7.35 -32.15
CA GLN A 900 21.36 7.40 -33.10
C GLN A 900 20.37 6.25 -32.88
N GLU A 901 20.85 5.04 -32.63
CA GLU A 901 19.97 3.88 -32.36
C GLU A 901 19.22 4.04 -31.04
N PHE A 902 19.90 4.51 -30.00
CA PHE A 902 19.27 4.76 -28.69
C PHE A 902 18.21 5.86 -28.77
N TYR A 903 18.46 6.96 -29.50
CA TYR A 903 17.44 7.98 -29.81
C TYR A 903 16.19 7.38 -30.48
N GLY A 904 16.34 6.35 -31.31
CA GLY A 904 15.23 5.71 -32.04
C GLY A 904 14.20 4.98 -31.18
N ILE A 905 14.56 4.62 -29.95
CA ILE A 905 13.61 4.03 -28.98
C ILE A 905 13.06 5.05 -27.97
N MET A 906 13.56 6.29 -27.99
CA MET A 906 13.15 7.33 -27.06
C MET A 906 11.79 7.91 -27.39
N THR A 907 11.01 8.18 -26.34
CA THR A 907 9.65 8.74 -26.40
C THR A 907 9.64 10.07 -25.66
N LEU A 908 9.91 11.17 -26.38
CA LEU A 908 10.11 12.51 -25.79
C LEU A 908 8.79 13.28 -25.58
N THR A 909 7.70 12.57 -25.29
CA THR A 909 6.40 13.19 -25.00
C THR A 909 6.41 13.87 -23.64
N ARG A 910 5.74 15.04 -23.54
CA ARG A 910 5.70 15.89 -22.33
C ARG A 910 5.30 15.15 -21.05
N ASP A 911 4.44 14.15 -21.17
CA ASP A 911 3.87 13.42 -20.03
C ASP A 911 4.63 12.11 -19.70
N ASN A 912 5.75 11.82 -20.38
CA ASN A 912 6.59 10.65 -20.14
C ASN A 912 7.87 11.01 -19.33
N PRO A 913 7.92 10.73 -18.01
CA PRO A 913 9.08 11.04 -17.17
C PRO A 913 10.27 10.07 -17.33
N ILE A 914 10.15 9.06 -18.21
CA ILE A 914 11.12 7.96 -18.37
C ILE A 914 11.75 7.96 -19.78
N ALA A 915 11.19 8.75 -20.71
CA ALA A 915 11.64 8.86 -22.10
C ALA A 915 11.73 7.54 -22.90
N LEU A 916 11.05 6.47 -22.48
CA LEU A 916 10.87 5.20 -23.22
C LEU A 916 9.40 4.75 -23.16
N ASP A 917 8.99 3.87 -24.08
CA ASP A 917 7.72 3.16 -23.98
C ASP A 917 7.83 2.00 -22.97
N THR A 918 7.34 2.21 -21.76
CA THR A 918 7.43 1.25 -20.64
C THR A 918 6.66 -0.06 -20.86
N ARG A 919 5.84 -0.16 -21.91
CA ARG A 919 5.13 -1.42 -22.25
C ARG A 919 6.05 -2.41 -22.99
N TYR A 920 7.18 -1.92 -23.48
CA TYR A 920 8.25 -2.67 -24.15
C TYR A 920 9.58 -2.55 -23.40
N PHE A 921 9.80 -1.44 -22.69
CA PHE A 921 10.99 -1.20 -21.86
C PHE A 921 10.58 -0.92 -20.41
N PRO A 922 10.02 -1.92 -19.69
CA PRO A 922 9.34 -1.74 -18.40
C PRO A 922 10.25 -1.40 -17.21
N LEU A 923 11.56 -1.52 -17.38
CA LEU A 923 12.55 -1.47 -16.29
C LEU A 923 13.66 -0.50 -16.68
N TYR A 924 13.83 0.54 -15.84
CA TYR A 924 14.36 1.83 -16.29
C TYR A 924 15.16 2.56 -15.20
N SER A 925 15.85 1.82 -14.32
CA SER A 925 16.61 2.37 -13.17
C SER A 925 17.64 3.47 -13.53
N GLY A 926 18.04 3.59 -14.80
CA GLY A 926 18.88 4.68 -15.33
C GLY A 926 18.17 5.87 -16.01
N LEU A 927 16.83 5.89 -16.06
CA LEU A 927 16.05 6.90 -16.82
C LEU A 927 15.02 7.66 -15.97
N GLN A 928 15.01 7.48 -14.64
CA GLN A 928 14.14 8.26 -13.77
C GLN A 928 14.52 9.75 -13.77
N TYR A 929 13.64 10.59 -14.30
CA TYR A 929 13.80 12.04 -14.21
C TYR A 929 13.79 12.50 -12.75
N THR A 930 14.93 12.99 -12.25
CA THR A 930 15.00 13.59 -10.92
C THR A 930 14.36 14.97 -10.96
N TYR A 931 13.21 15.10 -10.31
CA TYR A 931 12.47 16.36 -10.16
C TYR A 931 13.40 17.47 -9.63
N GLY A 932 13.69 18.48 -10.45
CA GLY A 932 14.45 19.66 -10.02
C GLY A 932 15.48 20.24 -11.01
N LYS A 933 15.76 19.61 -12.15
CA LYS A 933 16.70 20.16 -13.16
C LYS A 933 16.06 20.40 -14.52
N TRP A 934 15.69 21.65 -14.78
CA TRP A 934 15.16 22.16 -16.07
C TRP A 934 16.23 22.29 -17.19
N GLN A 935 17.29 21.49 -17.10
CA GLN A 935 18.46 21.40 -17.99
C GLN A 935 19.01 19.97 -17.83
N GLU A 936 19.31 19.16 -18.84
CA GLU A 936 19.20 19.23 -20.31
C GLU A 936 18.93 17.80 -20.82
N LEU A 937 18.75 17.58 -22.13
CA LEU A 937 18.74 16.23 -22.75
C LEU A 937 19.94 15.37 -22.30
N GLU A 938 21.08 16.00 -21.98
CA GLU A 938 22.27 15.33 -21.43
C GLU A 938 21.95 14.40 -20.25
N GLY A 939 20.99 14.76 -19.39
CA GLY A 939 20.59 13.98 -18.21
C GLY A 939 20.17 12.54 -18.52
N ILE A 940 19.57 12.31 -19.70
CA ILE A 940 19.09 11.00 -20.13
C ILE A 940 20.26 10.17 -20.68
N PHE A 941 21.16 10.80 -21.44
CA PHE A 941 22.35 10.15 -21.98
C PHE A 941 23.42 9.85 -20.92
N TYR A 942 23.47 10.63 -19.83
CA TYR A 942 24.29 10.32 -18.65
C TYR A 942 23.91 9.00 -17.97
N GLY A 943 22.79 8.37 -18.31
CA GLY A 943 22.38 7.06 -17.78
C GLY A 943 23.08 5.85 -18.42
N PHE A 944 23.41 5.88 -19.73
CA PHE A 944 23.70 4.65 -20.50
C PHE A 944 24.97 4.72 -21.35
N TRP A 945 25.65 3.58 -21.50
CA TRP A 945 26.78 3.45 -22.43
C TRP A 945 26.34 3.32 -23.91
N THR A 946 26.83 4.22 -24.75
CA THR A 946 26.81 4.12 -26.22
C THR A 946 28.18 3.74 -26.79
N SER A 947 28.21 3.24 -28.03
CA SER A 947 29.41 2.84 -28.76
C SER A 947 30.20 4.02 -29.37
N ASP A 948 29.53 5.15 -29.54
CA ASP A 948 30.02 6.44 -29.99
C ASP A 948 30.00 7.45 -28.83
N VAL A 949 31.03 8.29 -28.76
CA VAL A 949 31.26 9.21 -27.65
C VAL A 949 30.41 10.47 -27.82
N MET A 950 29.69 10.86 -26.77
CA MET A 950 28.88 12.09 -26.79
C MET A 950 29.69 13.31 -27.25
N PRO A 951 29.23 14.04 -28.28
CA PRO A 951 29.63 15.43 -28.47
C PRO A 951 29.07 16.20 -27.27
N VAL A 952 29.95 16.69 -26.38
CA VAL A 952 29.52 17.55 -25.27
C VAL A 952 29.08 18.88 -25.87
N SER A 953 27.78 19.16 -25.80
CA SER A 953 27.25 20.48 -26.11
C SER A 953 27.75 21.45 -25.04
N ARG A 954 28.76 22.27 -25.37
CA ARG A 954 29.02 23.44 -24.53
C ARG A 954 27.92 24.45 -24.81
N THR A 955 27.11 24.75 -23.80
CA THR A 955 26.30 25.96 -23.79
C THR A 955 27.22 27.16 -23.96
N ASN A 956 27.25 27.73 -25.17
CA ASN A 956 28.02 28.94 -25.42
C ASN A 956 27.31 30.07 -24.69
N SER A 957 27.98 30.70 -23.72
CA SER A 957 27.34 31.57 -22.75
C SER A 957 26.98 32.94 -23.34
N THR A 958 25.87 33.02 -24.09
CA THR A 958 25.01 34.21 -24.23
C THR A 958 23.78 33.86 -25.07
N TRP A 959 22.59 33.89 -24.47
CA TRP A 959 21.33 33.90 -25.21
C TRP A 959 21.08 35.31 -25.78
N ALA A 960 21.76 35.63 -26.88
CA ALA A 960 21.34 36.72 -27.76
C ALA A 960 20.22 36.22 -28.69
N LYS A 961 19.34 37.13 -29.14
CA LYS A 961 18.17 36.77 -29.95
C LYS A 961 18.54 36.58 -31.43
N ASP A 962 17.74 35.73 -32.09
CA ASP A 962 17.49 35.68 -33.53
C ASP A 962 18.49 34.89 -34.43
N ASP A 963 19.17 33.89 -33.88
CA ASP A 963 19.96 32.87 -34.63
C ASP A 963 19.06 31.81 -35.32
N GLY A 964 17.99 32.26 -35.99
CA GLY A 964 16.97 31.40 -36.61
C GLY A 964 17.45 30.68 -37.89
N GLY A 965 18.21 29.59 -37.74
CA GLY A 965 18.67 28.75 -38.84
C GLY A 965 19.05 27.32 -38.42
N PRO A 966 19.15 26.37 -39.38
CA PRO A 966 19.46 24.97 -39.09
C PRO A 966 20.87 24.72 -38.53
N ASP A 967 21.75 25.73 -38.60
CA ASP A 967 23.14 25.64 -38.17
C ASP A 967 23.32 25.74 -36.63
N ALA A 968 22.24 26.04 -35.89
CA ALA A 968 22.24 26.05 -34.41
C ALA A 968 22.53 24.67 -33.77
N TYR A 969 22.50 23.60 -34.56
CA TYR A 969 22.90 22.25 -34.18
C TYR A 969 24.06 21.70 -35.05
N GLU A 970 25.05 22.53 -35.42
CA GLU A 970 26.34 22.02 -35.92
C GLU A 970 27.06 21.17 -34.85
N VAL A 971 26.73 19.87 -34.78
CA VAL A 971 27.57 18.86 -34.14
C VAL A 971 28.85 18.74 -34.96
N ARG A 972 29.85 19.55 -34.62
CA ARG A 972 31.16 19.48 -35.29
C ARG A 972 31.84 18.17 -34.91
N PRO A 973 32.20 17.30 -35.87
CA PRO A 973 33.01 16.12 -35.61
C PRO A 973 34.47 16.54 -35.40
N ASP A 974 34.76 17.16 -34.26
CA ASP A 974 36.13 17.33 -33.79
C ASP A 974 36.69 15.95 -33.43
N THR A 975 37.77 15.57 -34.13
CA THR A 975 38.48 14.31 -33.90
C THR A 975 39.25 14.28 -32.58
N GLN A 976 39.25 15.37 -31.79
CA GLN A 976 39.81 15.40 -30.44
C GLN A 976 38.83 14.88 -29.40
N LEU A 977 38.92 13.57 -29.15
CA LEU A 977 38.38 12.86 -27.98
C LEU A 977 38.88 13.46 -26.65
N ARG A 978 38.29 14.58 -26.23
CA ARG A 978 38.50 15.24 -24.93
C ARG A 978 37.19 15.58 -24.20
N GLY A 979 36.16 14.77 -24.41
CA GLY A 979 35.28 14.44 -23.29
C GLY A 979 36.16 13.91 -22.15
N SER A 980 36.04 14.44 -20.94
CA SER A 980 37.06 14.23 -19.91
C SER A 980 37.25 12.75 -19.59
N VAL A 981 38.52 12.29 -19.63
CA VAL A 981 38.93 10.91 -19.29
C VAL A 981 38.34 10.45 -17.93
N ALA A 982 38.08 11.40 -17.03
CA ALA A 982 37.37 11.22 -15.77
C ALA A 982 36.01 10.48 -15.85
N ARG A 983 35.28 10.53 -16.98
CA ARG A 983 33.93 9.93 -17.12
C ARG A 983 33.94 8.43 -17.45
N GLN A 984 35.00 7.88 -18.07
CA GLN A 984 35.09 6.45 -18.41
C GLN A 984 35.14 5.52 -17.18
N TYR A 985 35.47 6.08 -16.01
CA TYR A 985 35.59 5.38 -14.74
C TYR A 985 34.29 5.34 -13.92
N GLN A 986 33.28 6.12 -14.31
CA GLN A 986 32.03 6.27 -13.58
C GLN A 986 31.06 5.12 -13.92
N PRO A 987 30.28 4.64 -12.94
CA PRO A 987 29.26 3.63 -13.18
C PRO A 987 28.11 4.20 -14.03
N HIS A 988 27.78 3.52 -15.14
CA HIS A 988 26.60 3.80 -15.95
C HIS A 988 25.81 2.50 -16.18
N TYR A 989 24.53 2.62 -16.53
CA TYR A 989 23.72 1.49 -16.94
C TYR A 989 24.07 1.05 -18.37
N VAL A 990 23.61 -0.13 -18.75
CA VAL A 990 23.82 -0.71 -20.09
C VAL A 990 22.48 -1.21 -20.60
N MET A 991 22.15 -0.90 -21.85
CA MET A 991 21.05 -1.51 -22.59
C MET A 991 21.64 -1.98 -23.92
N LEU A 992 21.69 -3.29 -24.14
CA LEU A 992 22.32 -3.84 -25.35
C LEU A 992 21.35 -3.88 -26.53
N VAL A 993 21.93 -3.79 -27.73
CA VAL A 993 21.24 -3.96 -29.00
C VAL A 993 21.96 -5.02 -29.85
N SER A 994 21.21 -5.69 -30.71
CA SER A 994 21.71 -6.62 -31.73
C SER A 994 21.28 -6.13 -33.11
N ASP A 995 22.09 -6.42 -34.14
CA ASP A 995 21.77 -6.23 -35.57
C ASP A 995 20.63 -7.17 -36.06
N GLY A 996 19.99 -7.88 -35.13
CA GLY A 996 18.87 -8.77 -35.32
C GLY A 996 19.27 -10.17 -35.80
N PHE A 997 18.25 -10.94 -36.16
CA PHE A 997 18.40 -12.32 -36.60
C PHE A 997 19.05 -12.39 -37.97
N LYS A 998 20.09 -13.21 -38.11
CA LYS A 998 20.58 -13.66 -39.42
C LYS A 998 20.36 -15.15 -39.54
N VAL A 999 19.25 -15.55 -40.18
CA VAL A 999 18.98 -16.96 -40.45
C VAL A 999 19.93 -17.41 -41.57
N THR A 1000 21.06 -18.01 -41.19
CA THR A 1000 21.85 -18.86 -42.10
C THR A 1000 21.10 -20.17 -42.26
N GLY A 1001 20.93 -20.64 -43.50
CA GLY A 1001 20.07 -21.79 -43.82
C GLY A 1001 20.39 -23.08 -43.05
N GLU A 1002 19.36 -23.93 -42.99
CA GLU A 1002 19.27 -25.21 -42.27
C GLU A 1002 20.49 -26.15 -42.42
#